data_AF-A0A1H8MHK3-F1
#
_entry.id   AF-A0A1H8MHK3-F1
#
_cell.length_a   1.000
_cell.length_b   1.000
_cell.length_c   1.000
_cell.angle_alpha   90.00
_cell.angle_beta   90.00
_cell.angle_gamma   90.00
#
_symmetry.space_group_name_H-M   'P 1'
#
loop_
_entity.id
_entity.type
_entity.pdbx_description
1 polymer ?
#
loop_
_entity_poly.entity_id
_entity_poly.type
_entity_poly.pdbx_seq_one_letter_code
_entity_poly.pdbx_strand_id
1 'polypeptide(L)'
;MTTNLTFHMSSGFLQEVTGSLTGTGGTGTQNGSWAYLWNETPPSDVAASGLLPGAANNWTPLVLNGSISSNVTFNSTNSDYEVTVALTDASLGTVSSSSIYLIVQSENPAAHTDLTQSSAIGSTIGQILPNTQNWNYGYAAFEVTLTNGSADLGDLTAIPGFAWNTAVNIDYDDSTSQHRGLGTSAQSLTNTLSTNNPSAVLKYPTSGGTPYSALDGVTSMVNSPSNSTFGPGDYPTSAWSSYLTAVEGMSNITLSGTTNGEPDANGVWHNAQYYSYTVSTQTLASGAWGAAGTYFVFSPNASSQTQGYVVMSEATLQSNLYAAGQGTMSIWEDSAFTQAYDVPGSAPFGQPQTNVIGTSVNNQWGNLLTPFFTGFTAGYWGTTSQSANTMMPTTSAATNLGGGTIDLNQTLNWSPAYAFDVHRVGTIPTYQHNDFWTQQFFNNSNIYGSAFSDNLSVGLTTGPLIPLSQPDGSKLNVSNIDLYVYGASETATTYFTPVASSVYLSLPGGQSDYLPVTTVSATTTGPQLIVSGQTAGLFPESTLSVQLGLYQGNGQFSYATLQPASNSNTGQTDYWQNYNLTNNGGVWTATSGGSNDEGTFIITTLPMSTTGTTGQVYWYQLVFTDSGGPPKVYNFYATQGSSVGTIDIDATDFAADGGATLAPTGQANYMKLSLNPATSMPVGMLDFAYNSQFSAMPAAPVAGTLSGSTFTPFDGQDSIGITGNKYATGSETAAPDITIDVGSSLAFGWTGTNNDSSTNYNPSTKVFGWTSAYTNKIVANDIAMVTIYDGATAIAHLQAEADLDGQWTTSADTQQLGNGTYTVAMQEYLPGGTTIFGTGTSAVAPISAVLTLNVSLTQLTLQETSSGDALQFAPHGDLRDGAGNWLHFDPVAGTQLPQGAQLLLYATTADGTLVGRDGTIGGGVSLADATLARLGSMRSDGGMELLKLGQTLFLPDDQQLHFALLNPDGTITSRPDVHITPQNNGSMLVTGAGLSFSVTVGNNLDHQDYFASEQRSSNLPVVYLTQGESIHVEAAGSAKNANTIHFVRFDYDHDSDTIVGVGGVAYGNTDAFRAAVQANWDPSFAVQNGNGTFHVSQDWKVGGKQGFYAPVLVTPDGEIFVPGTANKDGRVHVQTFGENVFAFEDVRADHGGDFDYNDMVVKLSVL
;
A
#
# COMPACT_ATOMS: atom_id res chain seq x y z
N MET A 1 13.93 -10.78 -31.34
CA MET A 1 14.22 -12.23 -31.30
C MET A 1 12.91 -12.92 -31.65
N THR A 2 12.93 -14.02 -32.39
CA THR A 2 11.70 -14.72 -32.84
C THR A 2 11.46 -15.92 -31.94
N THR A 3 10.29 -15.98 -31.33
CA THR A 3 9.81 -17.16 -30.60
C THR A 3 8.80 -17.89 -31.48
N ASN A 4 9.06 -19.17 -31.72
CA ASN A 4 8.13 -20.04 -32.44
C ASN A 4 7.37 -20.94 -31.46
N LEU A 5 6.19 -21.37 -31.87
CA LEU A 5 5.49 -22.49 -31.26
C LEU A 5 5.50 -23.66 -32.23
N THR A 6 6.03 -24.79 -31.79
CA THR A 6 5.94 -26.06 -32.50
C THR A 6 4.84 -26.87 -31.86
N PHE A 7 3.77 -27.13 -32.62
CA PHE A 7 2.62 -27.89 -32.17
C PHE A 7 2.76 -29.35 -32.59
N HIS A 8 2.75 -30.26 -31.62
CA HIS A 8 2.97 -31.69 -31.78
C HIS A 8 1.67 -32.46 -31.63
N MET A 9 1.29 -33.20 -32.67
CA MET A 9 0.13 -34.09 -32.66
C MET A 9 0.59 -35.54 -32.62
N SER A 10 0.28 -36.22 -31.52
CA SER A 10 0.52 -37.66 -31.40
C SER A 10 -0.28 -38.47 -32.42
N SER A 11 0.21 -39.67 -32.73
CA SER A 11 -0.56 -40.63 -33.54
C SER A 11 -1.89 -41.03 -32.90
N GLY A 12 -1.97 -41.08 -31.56
CA GLY A 12 -3.21 -41.35 -30.82
C GLY A 12 -4.24 -40.25 -31.02
N PHE A 13 -3.85 -38.98 -30.91
CA PHE A 13 -4.73 -37.85 -31.23
C PHE A 13 -5.24 -37.91 -32.68
N LEU A 14 -4.37 -38.16 -33.65
CA LEU A 14 -4.79 -38.29 -35.06
C LEU A 14 -5.75 -39.46 -35.27
N GLN A 15 -5.54 -40.59 -34.59
CA GLN A 15 -6.45 -41.73 -34.65
C GLN A 15 -7.83 -41.39 -34.10
N GLU A 16 -7.92 -40.56 -33.06
CA GLU A 16 -9.19 -40.10 -32.49
C GLU A 16 -9.91 -39.10 -33.41
N VAL A 17 -9.19 -38.12 -33.97
CA VAL A 17 -9.81 -37.06 -34.79
C VAL A 17 -10.11 -37.53 -36.21
N THR A 18 -9.24 -38.33 -36.81
CA THR A 18 -9.33 -38.72 -38.24
C THR A 18 -9.75 -40.18 -38.45
N GLY A 19 -9.66 -41.03 -37.43
CA GLY A 19 -9.81 -42.47 -37.57
C GLY A 19 -8.57 -43.20 -38.09
N SER A 20 -7.42 -42.52 -38.21
CA SER A 20 -6.14 -43.09 -38.66
C SER A 20 -4.94 -42.55 -37.88
N LEU A 21 -4.02 -43.44 -37.48
CA LEU A 21 -2.74 -43.10 -36.84
C LEU A 21 -1.86 -42.17 -37.70
N THR A 22 -2.10 -42.12 -39.01
CA THR A 22 -1.31 -41.30 -39.94
C THR A 22 -2.05 -40.04 -40.42
N GLY A 23 -3.21 -39.71 -39.83
CA GLY A 23 -4.00 -38.55 -40.21
C GLY A 23 -4.64 -38.63 -41.60
N THR A 24 -4.78 -39.83 -42.18
CA THR A 24 -5.54 -40.04 -43.42
C THR A 24 -7.01 -40.24 -43.09
N GLY A 25 -7.93 -39.61 -43.82
CA GLY A 25 -9.37 -39.78 -43.62
C GLY A 25 -9.78 -41.25 -43.42
N GLY A 26 -10.37 -41.53 -42.26
CA GLY A 26 -10.70 -42.88 -41.82
C GLY A 26 -11.72 -43.56 -42.75
N THR A 27 -11.54 -44.85 -43.00
CA THR A 27 -12.54 -45.64 -43.74
C THR A 27 -13.76 -45.89 -42.87
N GLY A 28 -14.94 -45.40 -43.28
CA GLY A 28 -16.20 -45.65 -42.57
C GLY A 28 -16.80 -44.45 -41.85
N THR A 29 -16.24 -43.24 -42.04
CA THR A 29 -16.86 -41.97 -41.63
C THR A 29 -17.17 -41.10 -42.85
N GLN A 30 -17.86 -39.97 -42.66
CA GLN A 30 -18.07 -38.95 -43.68
C GLN A 30 -16.92 -37.91 -43.72
N ASN A 31 -15.87 -38.09 -42.91
CA ASN A 31 -14.74 -37.19 -42.76
C ASN A 31 -15.11 -35.77 -42.29
N GLY A 32 -16.11 -35.64 -41.42
CA GLY A 32 -16.61 -34.39 -40.87
C GLY A 32 -15.89 -33.93 -39.60
N SER A 33 -14.56 -33.94 -39.60
CA SER A 33 -13.75 -33.38 -38.51
C SER A 33 -12.76 -32.33 -39.02
N TRP A 34 -12.57 -31.28 -38.22
CA TRP A 34 -11.63 -30.21 -38.47
C TRP A 34 -10.89 -29.86 -37.18
N ALA A 35 -9.61 -29.54 -37.30
CA ALA A 35 -8.79 -29.09 -36.18
C ALA A 35 -7.93 -27.90 -36.59
N TYR A 36 -7.83 -26.92 -35.71
CA TYR A 36 -7.13 -25.66 -35.96
C TYR A 36 -6.35 -25.21 -34.74
N LEU A 37 -5.25 -24.50 -34.99
CA LEU A 37 -4.71 -23.55 -34.01
C LEU A 37 -5.25 -22.16 -34.33
N TRP A 38 -5.69 -21.47 -33.28
CA TRP A 38 -6.09 -20.08 -33.34
C TRP A 38 -5.17 -19.25 -32.43
N ASN A 39 -4.37 -18.36 -33.02
CA ASN A 39 -3.49 -17.45 -32.30
C ASN A 39 -4.19 -16.10 -32.14
N GLU A 40 -4.37 -15.62 -30.92
CA GLU A 40 -5.01 -14.33 -30.63
C GLU A 40 -4.23 -13.14 -31.22
N THR A 41 -2.91 -13.17 -31.11
CA THR A 41 -2.01 -12.08 -31.50
C THR A 41 -0.99 -12.55 -32.54
N PRO A 42 -1.40 -12.90 -33.77
CA PRO A 42 -0.48 -13.38 -34.78
C PRO A 42 0.42 -12.24 -35.29
N PRO A 43 1.70 -12.51 -35.63
CA PRO A 43 2.56 -11.53 -36.27
C PRO A 43 1.92 -10.97 -37.55
N SER A 44 2.07 -9.65 -37.75
CA SER A 44 1.38 -8.92 -38.83
C SER A 44 1.83 -9.31 -40.24
N ASP A 45 3.02 -9.91 -40.36
CA ASP A 45 3.63 -10.38 -41.59
C ASP A 45 3.34 -11.87 -41.89
N VAL A 46 2.74 -12.60 -40.94
CA VAL A 46 2.23 -13.95 -41.16
C VAL A 46 0.98 -13.86 -42.03
N ALA A 47 1.09 -14.35 -43.26
CA ALA A 47 -0.03 -14.40 -44.20
C ALA A 47 -1.10 -15.40 -43.75
N ALA A 48 -2.36 -15.09 -44.02
CA ALA A 48 -3.45 -16.05 -43.87
C ALA A 48 -3.14 -17.34 -44.65
N SER A 49 -3.47 -18.48 -44.05
CA SER A 49 -3.19 -19.78 -44.66
C SER A 49 -3.86 -19.89 -46.02
N GLY A 50 -3.06 -20.19 -47.06
CA GLY A 50 -3.60 -20.44 -48.40
C GLY A 50 -4.53 -21.66 -48.49
N LEU A 51 -4.58 -22.47 -47.42
CA LEU A 51 -5.51 -23.59 -47.27
C LEU A 51 -6.89 -23.17 -46.75
N LEU A 52 -7.03 -21.93 -46.25
CA LEU A 52 -8.26 -21.37 -45.69
C LEU A 52 -8.62 -20.05 -46.40
N PRO A 53 -9.20 -20.10 -47.61
CA PRO A 53 -9.52 -18.90 -48.37
C PRO A 53 -10.51 -17.99 -47.62
N GLY A 54 -10.12 -16.74 -47.38
CA GLY A 54 -10.95 -15.74 -46.69
C GLY A 54 -10.82 -15.72 -45.17
N ALA A 55 -10.02 -16.62 -44.58
CA ALA A 55 -9.73 -16.62 -43.16
C ALA A 55 -8.78 -15.47 -42.74
N ALA A 56 -8.89 -15.06 -41.48
CA ALA A 56 -7.88 -14.20 -40.85
C ALA A 56 -6.55 -14.96 -40.64
N ASN A 57 -5.45 -14.22 -40.43
CA ASN A 57 -4.13 -14.81 -40.19
C ASN A 57 -3.97 -15.48 -38.82
N ASN A 58 -4.97 -15.40 -37.95
CA ASN A 58 -5.03 -16.10 -36.67
C ASN A 58 -5.12 -17.63 -36.81
N TRP A 59 -5.49 -18.15 -37.99
CA TRP A 59 -5.82 -19.56 -38.18
C TRP A 59 -4.69 -20.37 -38.84
N THR A 60 -4.30 -21.47 -38.18
CA THR A 60 -3.45 -22.50 -38.77
C THR A 60 -4.21 -23.82 -38.84
N PRO A 61 -4.50 -24.37 -40.04
CA PRO A 61 -5.21 -25.64 -40.16
C PRO A 61 -4.31 -26.81 -39.81
N LEU A 62 -4.85 -27.78 -39.05
CA LEU A 62 -4.20 -29.02 -38.65
C LEU A 62 -4.85 -30.23 -39.32
N VAL A 63 -6.18 -30.29 -39.30
CA VAL A 63 -7.00 -31.32 -39.94
C VAL A 63 -8.14 -30.62 -40.68
N LEU A 64 -8.34 -30.99 -41.95
CA LEU A 64 -9.42 -30.49 -42.79
C LEU A 64 -10.16 -31.68 -43.41
N ASN A 65 -11.47 -31.75 -43.20
CA ASN A 65 -12.29 -32.84 -43.69
C ASN A 65 -11.68 -34.21 -43.33
N GLY A 66 -11.40 -34.42 -42.05
CA GLY A 66 -10.87 -35.68 -41.51
C GLY A 66 -9.48 -36.08 -41.98
N SER A 67 -8.75 -35.21 -42.70
CA SER A 67 -7.39 -35.48 -43.15
C SER A 67 -6.43 -34.39 -42.70
N ILE A 68 -5.20 -34.76 -42.38
CA ILE A 68 -4.16 -33.81 -41.97
C ILE A 68 -3.90 -32.79 -43.09
N SER A 69 -3.70 -31.54 -42.72
CA SER A 69 -3.43 -30.46 -43.66
C SER A 69 -2.00 -30.56 -44.21
N SER A 70 -1.77 -30.00 -45.41
CA SER A 70 -0.47 -30.14 -46.10
C SER A 70 0.67 -29.33 -45.47
N ASN A 71 0.37 -28.45 -44.52
CA ASN A 71 1.37 -27.71 -43.73
C ASN A 71 1.87 -28.49 -42.51
N VAL A 72 1.29 -29.65 -42.20
CA VAL A 72 1.74 -30.51 -41.12
C VAL A 72 2.72 -31.54 -41.64
N THR A 73 3.82 -31.75 -40.92
CA THR A 73 4.90 -32.66 -41.30
C THR A 73 5.12 -33.73 -40.25
N PHE A 74 5.32 -34.97 -40.67
CA PHE A 74 5.68 -36.06 -39.75
C PHE A 74 7.15 -35.94 -39.33
N ASN A 75 7.40 -35.91 -38.03
CA ASN A 75 8.74 -35.95 -37.45
C ASN A 75 9.07 -37.38 -36.99
N SER A 76 10.01 -38.03 -37.66
CA SER A 76 10.41 -39.41 -37.35
C SER A 76 11.18 -39.57 -36.04
N THR A 77 11.64 -38.48 -35.42
CA THR A 77 12.44 -38.52 -34.19
C THR A 77 11.59 -38.76 -32.95
N ASN A 78 10.47 -38.04 -32.82
CA ASN A 78 9.49 -38.19 -31.75
C ASN A 78 8.24 -38.98 -32.18
N SER A 79 8.10 -39.27 -33.48
CA SER A 79 6.91 -39.92 -34.06
C SER A 79 5.62 -39.09 -33.98
N ASP A 80 5.76 -37.76 -33.91
CA ASP A 80 4.66 -36.81 -33.89
C ASP A 80 4.47 -36.14 -35.25
N TYR A 81 3.30 -35.53 -35.43
CA TYR A 81 2.96 -34.70 -36.57
C TYR A 81 2.99 -33.23 -36.15
N GLU A 82 3.85 -32.45 -36.80
CA GLU A 82 4.23 -31.12 -36.34
C GLU A 82 3.80 -30.02 -37.29
N VAL A 83 3.43 -28.88 -36.71
CA VAL A 83 3.37 -27.60 -37.42
C VAL A 83 4.06 -26.54 -36.58
N THR A 84 4.84 -25.66 -37.22
CA THR A 84 5.47 -24.53 -36.54
C THR A 84 4.78 -23.24 -36.94
N VAL A 85 4.44 -22.42 -35.94
CA VAL A 85 3.87 -21.09 -36.12
C VAL A 85 4.74 -20.05 -35.40
N ALA A 86 4.88 -18.86 -35.97
CA ALA A 86 5.56 -17.76 -35.28
C ALA A 86 4.62 -17.12 -34.26
N LEU A 87 5.10 -16.93 -33.02
CA LEU A 87 4.38 -16.15 -32.00
C LEU A 87 4.88 -14.71 -31.95
N THR A 88 6.17 -14.49 -32.20
CA THR A 88 6.78 -13.17 -32.34
C THR A 88 7.68 -13.14 -33.57
N ASP A 89 7.88 -11.96 -34.15
CA ASP A 89 8.78 -11.73 -35.27
C ASP A 89 9.51 -10.38 -35.10
N ALA A 90 10.22 -9.93 -36.14
CA ALA A 90 10.93 -8.65 -36.12
C ALA A 90 9.98 -7.44 -36.13
N SER A 91 8.73 -7.59 -36.61
CA SER A 91 7.75 -6.50 -36.70
C SER A 91 6.89 -6.35 -35.44
N LEU A 92 6.44 -7.46 -34.83
CA LEU A 92 5.62 -7.49 -33.62
C LEU A 92 6.47 -7.32 -32.35
N GLY A 93 7.62 -7.99 -32.29
CA GLY A 93 8.62 -7.87 -31.22
C GLY A 93 8.24 -8.43 -29.84
N THR A 94 7.00 -8.19 -29.37
CA THR A 94 6.49 -8.56 -28.04
C THR A 94 5.01 -8.94 -28.07
N VAL A 95 4.61 -9.86 -27.21
CA VAL A 95 3.22 -10.28 -26.96
C VAL A 95 2.96 -10.25 -25.45
N SER A 96 1.83 -9.71 -25.02
CA SER A 96 1.45 -9.64 -23.59
C SER A 96 0.06 -10.22 -23.40
N SER A 97 -0.11 -11.13 -22.44
CA SER A 97 -1.41 -11.70 -22.06
C SER A 97 -2.24 -12.23 -23.24
N SER A 98 -1.61 -13.01 -24.12
CA SER A 98 -2.24 -13.58 -25.32
C SER A 98 -2.52 -15.06 -25.14
N SER A 99 -3.43 -15.61 -25.94
CA SER A 99 -3.76 -17.04 -25.93
C SER A 99 -3.59 -17.73 -27.28
N ILE A 100 -3.23 -19.01 -27.24
CA ILE A 100 -3.25 -19.93 -28.38
C ILE A 100 -4.24 -21.05 -28.10
N TYR A 101 -5.22 -21.22 -28.99
CA TYR A 101 -6.29 -22.21 -28.83
C TYR A 101 -6.11 -23.38 -29.80
N LEU A 102 -6.21 -24.61 -29.28
CA LEU A 102 -6.55 -25.78 -30.09
C LEU A 102 -8.07 -25.87 -30.17
N ILE A 103 -8.63 -25.83 -31.38
CA ILE A 103 -10.07 -25.97 -31.62
C ILE A 103 -10.29 -27.22 -32.48
N VAL A 104 -11.09 -28.17 -31.97
CA VAL A 104 -11.44 -29.40 -32.69
C VAL A 104 -12.95 -29.49 -32.85
N GLN A 105 -13.38 -29.51 -34.10
CA GLN A 105 -14.78 -29.51 -34.52
C GLN A 105 -15.15 -30.86 -35.15
N SER A 106 -16.36 -31.33 -34.88
CA SER A 106 -16.93 -32.48 -35.59
C SER A 106 -18.41 -32.27 -35.85
N GLU A 107 -18.81 -32.38 -37.11
CA GLU A 107 -20.20 -32.16 -37.54
C GLU A 107 -20.47 -32.74 -38.93
N ASN A 108 -21.73 -32.61 -39.37
CA ASN A 108 -22.12 -33.03 -40.72
C ASN A 108 -21.35 -32.23 -41.79
N PRO A 109 -20.52 -32.88 -42.64
CA PRO A 109 -19.79 -32.19 -43.71
C PRO A 109 -20.68 -31.40 -44.67
N ALA A 110 -21.92 -31.84 -44.88
CA ALA A 110 -22.87 -31.15 -45.75
C ALA A 110 -23.46 -29.87 -45.14
N ALA A 111 -23.29 -29.66 -43.83
CA ALA A 111 -23.79 -28.51 -43.08
C ALA A 111 -22.66 -27.83 -42.27
N HIS A 112 -21.42 -27.95 -42.75
CA HIS A 112 -20.25 -27.45 -42.05
C HIS A 112 -20.31 -25.93 -41.81
N THR A 113 -20.10 -25.53 -40.56
CA THR A 113 -19.90 -24.15 -40.12
C THR A 113 -18.41 -23.87 -40.14
N ASP A 114 -17.96 -23.12 -41.14
CA ASP A 114 -16.56 -22.69 -41.24
C ASP A 114 -16.25 -21.63 -40.16
N LEU A 115 -15.55 -22.07 -39.11
CA LEU A 115 -15.19 -21.25 -37.95
C LEU A 115 -14.25 -20.07 -38.31
N THR A 116 -13.55 -20.18 -39.44
CA THR A 116 -12.50 -19.23 -39.85
C THR A 116 -13.05 -17.93 -40.43
N GLN A 117 -14.33 -17.92 -40.79
CA GLN A 117 -15.01 -16.76 -41.36
C GLN A 117 -15.38 -15.74 -40.27
N SER A 118 -15.41 -14.45 -40.62
CA SER A 118 -15.77 -13.37 -39.69
C SER A 118 -17.20 -13.44 -39.15
N SER A 119 -18.10 -14.13 -39.85
CA SER A 119 -19.46 -14.42 -39.36
C SER A 119 -19.52 -15.57 -38.34
N ALA A 120 -18.41 -16.29 -38.14
CA ALA A 120 -18.25 -17.35 -37.15
C ALA A 120 -17.29 -16.88 -36.03
N ILE A 121 -16.17 -17.56 -35.76
CA ILE A 121 -15.17 -17.11 -34.76
C ILE A 121 -14.27 -16.02 -35.35
N GLY A 122 -13.84 -16.17 -36.61
CA GLY A 122 -13.02 -15.18 -37.30
C GLY A 122 -11.77 -14.77 -36.50
N SER A 123 -11.65 -13.49 -36.18
CA SER A 123 -10.54 -12.91 -35.40
C SER A 123 -10.94 -12.50 -33.97
N THR A 124 -12.05 -13.02 -33.43
CA THR A 124 -12.60 -12.55 -32.14
C THR A 124 -12.58 -13.66 -31.08
N ILE A 125 -11.66 -13.57 -30.11
CA ILE A 125 -11.55 -14.51 -28.99
C ILE A 125 -12.87 -14.70 -28.22
N GLY A 126 -13.63 -13.62 -28.02
CA GLY A 126 -14.92 -13.64 -27.32
C GLY A 126 -16.02 -14.48 -28.00
N GLN A 127 -15.79 -14.95 -29.23
CA GLN A 127 -16.71 -15.86 -29.94
C GLN A 127 -16.38 -17.34 -29.72
N ILE A 128 -15.22 -17.69 -29.13
CA ILE A 128 -14.80 -19.09 -28.93
C ILE A 128 -15.62 -19.77 -27.81
N LEU A 129 -15.83 -19.11 -26.67
CA LEU A 129 -16.54 -19.72 -25.54
C LEU A 129 -18.06 -19.88 -25.78
N PRO A 130 -18.82 -18.85 -26.23
CA PRO A 130 -20.29 -18.96 -26.28
C PRO A 130 -20.82 -19.85 -27.42
N ASN A 131 -20.00 -20.18 -28.42
CA ASN A 131 -20.46 -20.90 -29.61
C ASN A 131 -20.09 -22.38 -29.65
N THR A 132 -19.40 -22.90 -28.62
CA THR A 132 -18.89 -24.28 -28.54
C THR A 132 -19.96 -25.33 -28.83
N GLN A 133 -21.17 -25.17 -28.26
CA GLN A 133 -22.29 -26.07 -28.49
C GLN A 133 -22.96 -25.87 -29.86
N ASN A 134 -23.15 -24.62 -30.29
CA ASN A 134 -23.87 -24.31 -31.53
C ASN A 134 -23.09 -24.70 -32.79
N TRP A 135 -21.77 -24.64 -32.74
CA TRP A 135 -20.89 -24.95 -33.87
C TRP A 135 -20.06 -26.22 -33.65
N ASN A 136 -20.43 -27.04 -32.66
CA ASN A 136 -19.97 -28.43 -32.49
C ASN A 136 -18.44 -28.59 -32.34
N TYR A 137 -17.80 -27.82 -31.47
CA TYR A 137 -16.36 -27.97 -31.17
C TYR A 137 -16.07 -28.13 -29.68
N GLY A 138 -14.83 -28.49 -29.38
CA GLY A 138 -14.21 -28.43 -28.06
C GLY A 138 -12.83 -27.78 -28.17
N TYR A 139 -12.38 -27.10 -27.13
CA TYR A 139 -11.13 -26.33 -27.18
C TYR A 139 -10.27 -26.45 -25.94
N ALA A 140 -8.96 -26.22 -26.11
CA ALA A 140 -7.98 -26.07 -25.05
C ALA A 140 -7.11 -24.83 -25.35
N ALA A 141 -6.57 -24.19 -24.30
CA ALA A 141 -5.81 -22.96 -24.44
C ALA A 141 -4.44 -23.05 -23.75
N PHE A 142 -3.46 -22.38 -24.36
CA PHE A 142 -2.16 -22.06 -23.78
C PHE A 142 -2.03 -20.53 -23.72
N GLU A 143 -1.93 -19.97 -22.52
CA GLU A 143 -1.78 -18.54 -22.28
C GLU A 143 -0.29 -18.19 -22.24
N VAL A 144 0.07 -17.02 -22.80
CA VAL A 144 1.48 -16.68 -23.06
C VAL A 144 1.75 -15.18 -22.92
N THR A 145 2.87 -14.85 -22.26
CA THR A 145 3.49 -13.52 -22.28
C THR A 145 4.93 -13.65 -22.77
N LEU A 146 5.30 -12.84 -23.76
CA LEU A 146 6.59 -12.81 -24.45
C LEU A 146 7.01 -11.35 -24.68
N THR A 147 7.47 -10.68 -23.64
CA THR A 147 7.88 -9.28 -23.66
C THR A 147 9.40 -9.09 -23.75
N ASN A 148 10.17 -10.18 -23.89
CA ASN A 148 11.62 -10.20 -23.66
C ASN A 148 11.93 -9.77 -22.22
N GLY A 149 11.13 -10.22 -21.26
CA GLY A 149 11.30 -9.96 -19.84
C GLY A 149 11.66 -11.25 -19.10
N SER A 150 12.46 -11.16 -18.04
CA SER A 150 12.78 -12.33 -17.20
C SER A 150 11.55 -12.92 -16.50
N ALA A 151 10.47 -12.15 -16.38
CA ALA A 151 9.19 -12.56 -15.80
C ALA A 151 8.17 -13.06 -16.85
N ASP A 152 8.59 -13.34 -18.08
CA ASP A 152 7.72 -13.91 -19.10
C ASP A 152 7.31 -15.35 -18.71
N LEU A 153 6.01 -15.60 -18.69
CA LEU A 153 5.37 -16.83 -18.22
C LEU A 153 4.31 -17.28 -19.23
N GLY A 154 4.01 -18.58 -19.21
CA GLY A 154 2.81 -19.13 -19.83
C GLY A 154 2.22 -20.24 -18.98
N ASP A 155 1.06 -20.75 -19.40
CA ASP A 155 0.35 -21.81 -18.70
C ASP A 155 -0.69 -22.49 -19.59
N LEU A 156 -1.08 -23.69 -19.16
CA LEU A 156 -2.25 -24.39 -19.69
C LEU A 156 -3.43 -24.11 -18.76
N THR A 157 -4.58 -23.82 -19.36
CA THR A 157 -5.81 -23.51 -18.61
C THR A 157 -6.97 -24.44 -18.96
N ALA A 158 -7.62 -24.91 -17.91
CA ALA A 158 -8.92 -25.59 -17.93
C ALA A 158 -9.97 -24.78 -17.16
N ILE A 159 -9.71 -23.50 -16.88
CA ILE A 159 -10.64 -22.59 -16.19
C ILE A 159 -11.99 -22.53 -16.92
N PRO A 160 -12.07 -22.44 -18.26
CA PRO A 160 -13.37 -22.48 -18.96
C PRO A 160 -13.95 -23.90 -19.12
N GLY A 161 -13.15 -24.94 -18.90
CA GLY A 161 -13.51 -26.34 -19.09
C GLY A 161 -12.38 -27.16 -19.72
N PHE A 162 -12.63 -28.45 -19.94
CA PHE A 162 -11.62 -29.41 -20.38
C PHE A 162 -12.09 -30.20 -21.60
N ALA A 163 -11.28 -30.18 -22.67
CA ALA A 163 -11.58 -30.86 -23.92
C ALA A 163 -10.47 -31.83 -24.36
N TRP A 164 -9.20 -31.39 -24.32
CA TRP A 164 -8.09 -32.10 -24.95
C TRP A 164 -6.91 -32.31 -23.99
N ASN A 165 -6.18 -33.41 -24.20
CA ASN A 165 -4.99 -33.76 -23.44
C ASN A 165 -3.79 -32.96 -23.94
N THR A 166 -3.59 -31.75 -23.42
CA THR A 166 -2.48 -30.88 -23.81
C THR A 166 -1.33 -30.94 -22.81
N ALA A 167 -0.12 -30.76 -23.31
CA ALA A 167 1.09 -30.57 -22.50
C ALA A 167 2.00 -29.54 -23.16
N VAL A 168 2.83 -28.85 -22.37
CA VAL A 168 3.85 -27.93 -22.89
C VAL A 168 5.22 -28.35 -22.36
N ASN A 169 6.22 -28.32 -23.23
CA ASN A 169 7.63 -28.46 -22.90
C ASN A 169 8.39 -27.19 -23.33
N ILE A 170 9.30 -26.75 -22.49
CA ILE A 170 10.26 -25.70 -22.78
C ILE A 170 11.66 -26.26 -22.53
N ASP A 171 12.44 -26.39 -23.61
CA ASP A 171 13.87 -26.67 -23.54
C ASP A 171 14.65 -25.34 -23.52
N TYR A 172 15.45 -25.14 -22.49
CA TYR A 172 16.26 -23.94 -22.32
C TYR A 172 17.67 -24.13 -22.89
N ASP A 173 18.32 -23.00 -23.19
CA ASP A 173 19.65 -22.99 -23.83
C ASP A 173 20.75 -23.53 -22.91
N ASP A 174 20.51 -23.56 -21.59
CA ASP A 174 21.40 -24.13 -20.58
C ASP A 174 21.26 -25.66 -20.42
N SER A 175 20.50 -26.30 -21.32
CA SER A 175 20.15 -27.73 -21.33
C SER A 175 19.21 -28.22 -20.22
N THR A 176 18.63 -27.30 -19.43
CA THR A 176 17.49 -27.64 -18.56
C THR A 176 16.17 -27.62 -19.35
N SER A 177 15.13 -28.25 -18.81
CA SER A 177 13.78 -28.17 -19.39
C SER A 177 12.69 -28.19 -18.33
N GLN A 178 11.53 -27.64 -18.68
CA GLN A 178 10.34 -27.63 -17.84
C GLN A 178 9.09 -28.07 -18.61
N HIS A 179 8.17 -28.71 -17.90
CA HIS A 179 7.01 -29.39 -18.50
C HIS A 179 5.73 -29.14 -17.70
N ARG A 180 4.58 -28.98 -18.36
CA ARG A 180 3.23 -28.94 -17.73
C ARG A 180 2.27 -29.81 -18.51
N GLY A 181 1.30 -30.43 -17.84
CA GLY A 181 0.31 -31.30 -18.47
C GLY A 181 -0.50 -32.12 -17.46
N LEU A 182 -1.04 -33.26 -17.91
CA LEU A 182 -1.80 -34.20 -17.09
C LEU A 182 -0.97 -35.41 -16.66
N GLY A 183 -1.13 -35.81 -15.39
CA GLY A 183 -0.57 -37.03 -14.81
C GLY A 183 -1.43 -38.26 -14.92
N THR A 184 -2.63 -38.11 -15.47
CA THR A 184 -3.56 -39.19 -15.79
C THR A 184 -3.99 -39.08 -17.26
N SER A 185 -4.67 -40.10 -17.79
CA SER A 185 -5.21 -39.99 -19.14
C SER A 185 -6.41 -39.04 -19.16
N ALA A 186 -6.57 -38.27 -20.24
CA ALA A 186 -7.72 -37.36 -20.36
C ALA A 186 -9.05 -38.13 -20.33
N GLN A 187 -9.09 -39.37 -20.81
CA GLN A 187 -10.26 -40.24 -20.67
C GLN A 187 -10.63 -40.48 -19.20
N SER A 188 -9.63 -40.74 -18.34
CA SER A 188 -9.84 -40.96 -16.90
C SER A 188 -10.38 -39.71 -16.22
N LEU A 189 -9.77 -38.56 -16.50
CA LEU A 189 -10.21 -37.27 -15.97
C LEU A 189 -11.62 -36.92 -16.46
N THR A 190 -11.87 -36.98 -17.78
CA THR A 190 -13.18 -36.74 -18.39
C THR A 190 -14.25 -37.65 -17.81
N ASN A 191 -13.97 -38.94 -17.60
CA ASN A 191 -14.92 -39.86 -16.98
C ASN A 191 -15.25 -39.45 -15.54
N THR A 192 -14.24 -39.03 -14.77
CA THR A 192 -14.41 -38.57 -13.39
C THR A 192 -15.28 -37.33 -13.33
N LEU A 193 -14.97 -36.32 -14.15
CA LEU A 193 -15.72 -35.06 -14.22
C LEU A 193 -17.16 -35.27 -14.73
N SER A 194 -17.33 -36.04 -15.82
CA SER A 194 -18.63 -36.31 -16.44
C SER A 194 -19.56 -37.15 -15.55
N THR A 195 -18.99 -38.04 -14.72
CA THR A 195 -19.79 -38.84 -13.78
C THR A 195 -20.28 -38.00 -12.62
N ASN A 196 -19.47 -37.04 -12.14
CA ASN A 196 -19.88 -36.12 -11.10
C ASN A 196 -20.99 -35.18 -11.59
N ASN A 197 -20.78 -34.54 -12.75
CA ASN A 197 -21.75 -33.58 -13.29
C ASN A 197 -22.09 -33.84 -14.77
N PRO A 198 -23.05 -34.74 -15.06
CA PRO A 198 -23.41 -35.10 -16.44
C PRO A 198 -24.00 -33.95 -17.27
N SER A 199 -24.59 -32.94 -16.64
CA SER A 199 -25.15 -31.76 -17.34
C SER A 199 -24.08 -30.90 -17.99
N ALA A 200 -22.88 -30.85 -17.40
CA ALA A 200 -21.75 -30.09 -17.90
C ALA A 200 -21.08 -30.69 -19.16
N VAL A 201 -21.55 -31.84 -19.64
CA VAL A 201 -20.91 -32.61 -20.72
C VAL A 201 -21.47 -32.20 -22.08
N LEU A 202 -20.64 -31.59 -22.90
CA LEU A 202 -20.91 -31.38 -24.32
C LEU A 202 -20.41 -32.58 -25.13
N LYS A 203 -21.18 -32.95 -26.15
CA LYS A 203 -20.85 -34.07 -27.06
C LYS A 203 -20.91 -33.61 -28.50
N TYR A 204 -20.06 -34.22 -29.31
CA TYR A 204 -20.17 -34.07 -30.75
C TYR A 204 -21.47 -34.70 -31.28
N PRO A 205 -22.09 -34.09 -32.30
CA PRO A 205 -23.30 -34.61 -32.91
C PRO A 205 -23.06 -35.99 -33.53
N THR A 206 -24.07 -36.85 -33.44
CA THR A 206 -24.06 -38.19 -34.05
C THR A 206 -24.90 -38.22 -35.32
N SER A 207 -24.44 -38.89 -36.36
CA SER A 207 -25.26 -39.19 -37.52
C SER A 207 -26.29 -40.31 -37.24
N GLY A 208 -27.39 -40.34 -38.00
CA GLY A 208 -28.32 -41.49 -38.01
C GLY A 208 -27.87 -42.67 -38.91
N GLY A 209 -26.65 -42.64 -39.45
CA GLY A 209 -26.14 -43.57 -40.46
C GLY A 209 -24.62 -43.75 -40.37
N THR A 210 -23.90 -43.52 -41.47
CA THR A 210 -22.43 -43.46 -41.45
C THR A 210 -21.98 -42.31 -40.56
N PRO A 211 -21.18 -42.54 -39.50
CA PRO A 211 -20.72 -41.47 -38.59
C PRO A 211 -20.15 -40.26 -39.34
N TYR A 212 -20.39 -39.05 -38.84
CA TYR A 212 -19.81 -37.86 -39.45
C TYR A 212 -18.29 -37.90 -39.34
N SER A 213 -17.76 -38.21 -38.17
CA SER A 213 -16.35 -38.45 -37.94
C SER A 213 -16.13 -39.59 -36.92
N ALA A 214 -14.88 -39.85 -36.55
CA ALA A 214 -14.55 -40.76 -35.46
C ALA A 214 -14.96 -40.22 -34.07
N LEU A 215 -15.30 -38.92 -33.99
CA LEU A 215 -15.71 -38.23 -32.77
C LEU A 215 -17.22 -38.26 -32.53
N ASP A 216 -18.05 -38.86 -33.40
CA ASP A 216 -19.51 -38.92 -33.25
C ASP A 216 -19.91 -39.41 -31.83
N GLY A 217 -20.60 -38.55 -31.07
CA GLY A 217 -21.10 -38.87 -29.73
C GLY A 217 -20.04 -38.92 -28.63
N VAL A 218 -18.77 -38.67 -28.96
CA VAL A 218 -17.68 -38.48 -28.01
C VAL A 218 -17.86 -37.15 -27.28
N THR A 219 -17.42 -37.07 -26.03
CA THR A 219 -17.38 -35.82 -25.27
C THR A 219 -16.48 -34.82 -26.00
N SER A 220 -17.02 -33.66 -26.37
CA SER A 220 -16.25 -32.58 -26.99
C SER A 220 -15.58 -31.71 -25.94
N MET A 221 -16.26 -31.47 -24.82
CA MET A 221 -15.78 -30.67 -23.71
C MET A 221 -16.60 -30.97 -22.47
N VAL A 222 -15.99 -30.96 -21.29
CA VAL A 222 -16.70 -30.86 -20.01
C VAL A 222 -16.54 -29.42 -19.53
N ASN A 223 -17.66 -28.71 -19.36
CA ASN A 223 -17.65 -27.34 -18.87
C ASN A 223 -17.27 -27.30 -17.38
N SER A 224 -16.42 -26.36 -17.02
CA SER A 224 -16.06 -26.11 -15.63
C SER A 224 -17.19 -25.33 -14.92
N PRO A 225 -17.17 -25.29 -13.57
CA PRO A 225 -18.01 -24.37 -12.81
C PRO A 225 -17.74 -22.89 -13.13
N SER A 226 -16.49 -22.54 -13.47
CA SER A 226 -16.08 -21.16 -13.81
C SER A 226 -16.45 -20.74 -15.24
N ASN A 227 -17.03 -21.63 -16.05
CA ASN A 227 -17.44 -21.30 -17.42
C ASN A 227 -18.58 -20.27 -17.40
N SER A 228 -18.36 -19.08 -17.96
CA SER A 228 -19.32 -17.97 -17.87
C SER A 228 -20.63 -18.18 -18.65
N THR A 229 -20.66 -19.09 -19.64
CA THR A 229 -21.86 -19.34 -20.46
C THR A 229 -22.66 -20.53 -19.94
N PHE A 230 -21.99 -21.64 -19.64
CA PHE A 230 -22.64 -22.91 -19.30
C PHE A 230 -22.59 -23.22 -17.79
N GLY A 231 -21.52 -22.78 -17.11
CA GLY A 231 -21.25 -23.07 -15.70
C GLY A 231 -22.43 -22.74 -14.75
N PRO A 232 -23.02 -21.53 -14.80
CA PRO A 232 -24.15 -21.17 -13.92
C PRO A 232 -25.37 -22.10 -14.03
N GLY A 233 -25.58 -22.73 -15.20
CA GLY A 233 -26.67 -23.69 -15.40
C GLY A 233 -26.33 -25.10 -14.90
N ASP A 234 -25.07 -25.51 -15.05
CA ASP A 234 -24.60 -26.86 -14.75
C ASP A 234 -24.15 -27.03 -13.28
N TYR A 235 -23.68 -25.95 -12.66
CA TYR A 235 -23.17 -25.91 -11.28
C TYR A 235 -23.89 -24.81 -10.49
N PRO A 236 -25.03 -25.13 -9.85
CA PRO A 236 -25.80 -24.12 -9.13
C PRO A 236 -25.04 -23.66 -7.87
N THR A 237 -24.88 -22.36 -7.70
CA THR A 237 -24.18 -21.76 -6.55
C THR A 237 -24.80 -22.15 -5.20
N SER A 238 -26.09 -22.54 -5.19
CA SER A 238 -26.78 -23.11 -4.03
C SER A 238 -26.11 -24.36 -3.42
N ALA A 239 -25.24 -25.05 -4.17
CA ALA A 239 -24.45 -26.17 -3.65
C ALA A 239 -23.56 -25.76 -2.47
N TRP A 240 -23.16 -24.48 -2.40
CA TRP A 240 -22.33 -23.93 -1.34
C TRP A 240 -23.09 -23.52 -0.07
N SER A 241 -24.43 -23.45 -0.10
CA SER A 241 -25.22 -22.86 1.00
C SER A 241 -24.95 -23.50 2.36
N SER A 242 -24.81 -24.83 2.42
CA SER A 242 -24.52 -25.50 3.71
C SER A 242 -23.13 -25.19 4.26
N TYR A 243 -22.16 -24.97 3.37
CA TYR A 243 -20.82 -24.58 3.79
C TYR A 243 -20.78 -23.12 4.23
N LEU A 244 -21.45 -22.23 3.50
CA LEU A 244 -21.61 -20.83 3.90
C LEU A 244 -22.24 -20.71 5.29
N THR A 245 -23.35 -21.41 5.56
CA THR A 245 -23.96 -21.43 6.90
C THR A 245 -23.00 -21.94 7.99
N ALA A 246 -22.12 -22.90 7.66
CA ALA A 246 -21.11 -23.36 8.62
C ALA A 246 -20.05 -22.28 8.89
N VAL A 247 -19.62 -21.55 7.86
CA VAL A 247 -18.64 -20.46 7.94
C VAL A 247 -19.21 -19.24 8.64
N GLU A 248 -20.50 -18.92 8.45
CA GLU A 248 -21.18 -17.79 9.11
C GLU A 248 -21.10 -17.85 10.64
N GLY A 249 -21.07 -19.05 11.21
CA GLY A 249 -20.98 -19.29 12.65
C GLY A 249 -19.55 -19.23 13.21
N MET A 250 -18.55 -18.97 12.39
CA MET A 250 -17.13 -18.90 12.81
C MET A 250 -16.77 -17.50 13.29
N SER A 251 -15.83 -17.43 14.24
CA SER A 251 -15.36 -16.15 14.81
C SER A 251 -13.83 -15.99 14.80
N ASN A 252 -13.10 -16.95 14.23
CA ASN A 252 -11.63 -17.01 14.24
C ASN A 252 -11.03 -16.99 12.82
N ILE A 253 -11.76 -16.47 11.83
CA ILE A 253 -11.25 -16.35 10.47
C ILE A 253 -10.34 -15.12 10.41
N THR A 254 -9.08 -15.33 10.05
CA THR A 254 -8.10 -14.26 9.88
C THR A 254 -7.44 -14.34 8.51
N LEU A 255 -7.46 -13.21 7.80
CA LEU A 255 -6.82 -13.01 6.52
C LEU A 255 -5.58 -12.16 6.71
N SER A 256 -4.50 -12.52 6.03
CA SER A 256 -3.24 -11.78 6.03
C SER A 256 -2.54 -11.94 4.69
N GLY A 257 -1.95 -10.86 4.20
CA GLY A 257 -1.17 -10.86 2.97
C GLY A 257 -0.70 -9.45 2.60
N THR A 258 -0.18 -9.31 1.39
CA THR A 258 0.27 -8.03 0.84
C THR A 258 -0.38 -7.76 -0.51
N THR A 259 -0.58 -6.49 -0.83
CA THR A 259 -0.81 -6.00 -2.19
C THR A 259 0.54 -5.61 -2.80
N ASN A 260 0.72 -5.83 -4.09
CA ASN A 260 2.00 -5.52 -4.76
C ASN A 260 2.09 -4.06 -5.23
N GLY A 261 1.02 -3.28 -5.04
CA GLY A 261 0.86 -1.93 -5.57
C GLY A 261 0.62 -1.97 -7.09
N GLU A 262 -0.52 -1.46 -7.53
CA GLU A 262 -0.96 -1.53 -8.93
C GLU A 262 -1.97 -0.42 -9.25
N PRO A 263 -2.12 -0.05 -10.53
CA PRO A 263 -3.20 0.82 -10.94
C PRO A 263 -4.53 0.06 -10.90
N ASP A 264 -5.56 0.71 -10.38
CA ASP A 264 -6.93 0.21 -10.48
C ASP A 264 -7.48 0.31 -11.91
N ALA A 265 -8.74 -0.10 -12.11
CA ALA A 265 -9.41 -0.06 -13.41
C ALA A 265 -9.55 1.35 -14.01
N ASN A 266 -9.38 2.40 -13.21
CA ASN A 266 -9.42 3.80 -13.62
C ASN A 266 -8.00 4.41 -13.77
N GLY A 267 -6.95 3.61 -13.61
CA GLY A 267 -5.56 4.03 -13.78
C GLY A 267 -4.97 4.75 -12.57
N VAL A 268 -5.64 4.71 -11.41
CA VAL A 268 -5.14 5.28 -10.15
C VAL A 268 -4.24 4.26 -9.48
N TRP A 269 -2.97 4.62 -9.26
CA TRP A 269 -2.05 3.74 -8.55
C TRP A 269 -2.31 3.68 -7.04
N HIS A 270 -2.14 2.48 -6.50
CA HIS A 270 -2.13 2.20 -5.08
C HIS A 270 -0.75 1.68 -4.67
N ASN A 271 -0.26 2.11 -3.51
CA ASN A 271 1.01 1.60 -3.00
C ASN A 271 0.83 0.16 -2.49
N ALA A 272 1.92 -0.61 -2.50
CA ALA A 272 1.95 -1.91 -1.86
C ALA A 272 1.67 -1.75 -0.36
N GLN A 273 0.79 -2.58 0.18
CA GLN A 273 0.36 -2.52 1.57
C GLN A 273 0.20 -3.93 2.12
N TYR A 274 0.52 -4.11 3.39
CA TYR A 274 0.13 -5.27 4.15
C TYR A 274 -1.31 -5.12 4.66
N TYR A 275 -2.11 -6.17 4.49
CA TYR A 275 -3.45 -6.24 5.07
C TYR A 275 -3.54 -7.36 6.11
N SER A 276 -4.28 -7.09 7.18
CA SER A 276 -4.64 -8.10 8.19
C SER A 276 -6.07 -7.86 8.65
N TYR A 277 -6.92 -8.86 8.46
CA TYR A 277 -8.37 -8.74 8.65
C TYR A 277 -8.93 -9.91 9.44
N THR A 278 -9.91 -9.64 10.29
CA THR A 278 -10.76 -10.66 10.90
C THR A 278 -12.11 -10.67 10.21
N VAL A 279 -12.64 -11.86 9.90
CA VAL A 279 -13.94 -12.01 9.23
C VAL A 279 -15.00 -12.42 10.26
N SER A 280 -16.12 -11.72 10.21
CA SER A 280 -17.31 -11.99 11.02
C SER A 280 -18.57 -11.85 10.18
N THR A 281 -19.74 -12.07 10.78
CA THR A 281 -21.03 -11.87 10.11
C THR A 281 -21.92 -10.88 10.85
N GLN A 282 -22.75 -10.17 10.09
CA GLN A 282 -23.80 -9.29 10.61
C GLN A 282 -25.11 -9.53 9.84
N THR A 283 -26.22 -9.64 10.56
CA THR A 283 -27.55 -9.72 9.95
C THR A 283 -28.20 -8.34 9.94
N LEU A 284 -28.53 -7.83 8.75
CA LEU A 284 -29.23 -6.56 8.57
C LEU A 284 -30.75 -6.77 8.55
N ALA A 285 -31.46 -5.93 9.28
CA ALA A 285 -32.92 -5.83 9.21
C ALA A 285 -33.37 -5.01 7.99
N SER A 286 -34.65 -5.15 7.60
CA SER A 286 -35.24 -4.34 6.53
C SER A 286 -35.19 -2.84 6.90
N GLY A 287 -34.71 -2.01 5.98
CA GLY A 287 -34.60 -0.55 6.15
C GLY A 287 -33.26 -0.07 6.73
N ALA A 288 -32.27 -0.95 6.90
CA ALA A 288 -30.87 -0.57 7.11
C ALA A 288 -30.24 0.00 5.81
N TRP A 289 -28.93 0.28 5.82
CA TRP A 289 -28.17 0.77 4.66
C TRP A 289 -28.04 -0.25 3.51
N GLY A 290 -28.36 -1.53 3.76
CA GLY A 290 -28.34 -2.62 2.78
C GLY A 290 -29.67 -3.36 2.68
N ALA A 291 -29.73 -4.36 1.80
CA ALA A 291 -30.85 -5.29 1.75
C ALA A 291 -30.92 -6.11 3.06
N ALA A 292 -32.11 -6.54 3.45
CA ALA A 292 -32.23 -7.43 4.61
C ALA A 292 -31.55 -8.78 4.29
N GLY A 293 -30.70 -9.27 5.20
CA GLY A 293 -29.94 -10.51 4.99
C GLY A 293 -28.67 -10.59 5.82
N THR A 294 -27.90 -11.66 5.62
CA THR A 294 -26.59 -11.87 6.25
C THR A 294 -25.48 -11.27 5.39
N TYR A 295 -24.54 -10.61 6.06
CA TYR A 295 -23.36 -9.98 5.46
C TYR A 295 -22.11 -10.49 6.15
N PHE A 296 -21.06 -10.72 5.36
CA PHE A 296 -19.71 -10.94 5.84
C PHE A 296 -19.04 -9.59 6.02
N VAL A 297 -18.48 -9.37 7.21
CA VAL A 297 -17.78 -8.15 7.61
C VAL A 297 -16.31 -8.49 7.80
N PHE A 298 -15.47 -7.86 6.99
CA PHE A 298 -14.02 -7.93 7.08
C PHE A 298 -13.56 -6.70 7.88
N SER A 299 -13.15 -6.93 9.12
CA SER A 299 -12.67 -5.88 10.02
C SER A 299 -11.15 -5.84 10.02
N PRO A 300 -10.52 -4.69 9.77
CA PRO A 300 -9.07 -4.57 9.80
C PRO A 300 -8.56 -4.72 11.24
N ASN A 301 -7.42 -5.36 11.40
CA ASN A 301 -6.68 -5.36 12.66
C ASN A 301 -5.96 -4.00 12.81
N ALA A 302 -5.72 -3.56 14.05
CA ALA A 302 -5.18 -2.22 14.33
C ALA A 302 -3.87 -1.89 13.58
N SER A 303 -3.02 -2.88 13.34
CA SER A 303 -1.73 -2.74 12.64
C SER A 303 -1.79 -3.12 11.15
N SER A 304 -2.98 -3.28 10.57
CA SER A 304 -3.14 -3.42 9.12
C SER A 304 -2.80 -2.09 8.43
N GLN A 305 -2.14 -2.10 7.26
CA GLN A 305 -1.92 -0.85 6.51
C GLN A 305 -3.15 -0.45 5.68
N THR A 306 -4.07 -1.41 5.43
CA THR A 306 -5.39 -1.17 4.87
C THR A 306 -6.43 -1.18 5.99
N GLN A 307 -7.15 -0.07 6.20
CA GLN A 307 -7.95 0.20 7.42
C GLN A 307 -9.47 0.32 7.20
N GLY A 308 -9.99 0.10 5.99
CA GLY A 308 -11.43 0.14 5.73
C GLY A 308 -12.16 -1.16 6.09
N TYR A 309 -13.39 -1.05 6.60
CA TYR A 309 -14.29 -2.19 6.82
C TYR A 309 -14.94 -2.60 5.50
N VAL A 310 -14.68 -3.82 5.05
CA VAL A 310 -15.29 -4.35 3.82
C VAL A 310 -16.51 -5.18 4.18
N VAL A 311 -17.61 -4.98 3.45
CA VAL A 311 -18.86 -5.68 3.70
C VAL A 311 -19.43 -6.26 2.42
N MET A 312 -19.75 -7.56 2.45
CA MET A 312 -20.26 -8.32 1.31
C MET A 312 -21.46 -9.17 1.72
N SER A 313 -22.54 -9.15 0.93
CA SER A 313 -23.70 -10.01 1.22
C SER A 313 -23.37 -11.49 1.01
N GLU A 314 -24.01 -12.38 1.78
CA GLU A 314 -23.89 -13.84 1.59
C GLU A 314 -24.23 -14.26 0.15
N ALA A 315 -25.26 -13.65 -0.46
CA ALA A 315 -25.66 -13.93 -1.84
C ALA A 315 -24.59 -13.51 -2.86
N THR A 316 -23.94 -12.36 -2.63
CA THR A 316 -22.79 -11.92 -3.43
C THR A 316 -21.65 -12.92 -3.29
N LEU A 317 -21.26 -13.26 -2.05
CA LEU A 317 -20.20 -14.24 -1.79
C LEU A 317 -20.48 -15.57 -2.50
N GLN A 318 -21.68 -16.12 -2.32
CA GLN A 318 -22.12 -17.36 -2.95
C GLN A 318 -22.01 -17.33 -4.47
N SER A 319 -22.30 -16.19 -5.10
CA SER A 319 -22.19 -16.02 -6.55
C SER A 319 -20.75 -15.97 -7.05
N ASN A 320 -19.78 -15.65 -6.18
CA ASN A 320 -18.36 -15.56 -6.54
C ASN A 320 -17.58 -16.87 -6.35
N LEU A 321 -18.13 -17.89 -5.67
CA LEU A 321 -17.37 -19.10 -5.29
C LEU A 321 -16.93 -19.98 -6.46
N TYR A 322 -17.55 -19.84 -7.63
CA TYR A 322 -17.10 -20.51 -8.86
C TYR A 322 -16.41 -19.59 -9.87
N ALA A 323 -16.74 -18.30 -9.86
CA ALA A 323 -16.16 -17.31 -10.77
C ALA A 323 -16.14 -15.94 -10.08
N ALA A 324 -14.98 -15.30 -10.07
CA ALA A 324 -14.84 -13.97 -9.48
C ALA A 324 -15.61 -12.90 -10.26
N GLY A 325 -15.85 -11.76 -9.61
CA GLY A 325 -16.39 -10.54 -10.24
C GLY A 325 -17.91 -10.46 -10.33
N GLN A 326 -18.64 -11.24 -9.52
CA GLN A 326 -20.10 -11.18 -9.45
C GLN A 326 -20.58 -10.22 -8.35
N GLY A 327 -21.48 -9.29 -8.68
CA GLY A 327 -22.06 -8.36 -7.71
C GLY A 327 -21.04 -7.35 -7.14
N THR A 328 -21.35 -6.81 -5.96
CA THR A 328 -20.58 -5.71 -5.35
C THR A 328 -20.38 -5.92 -3.84
N MET A 329 -19.39 -5.20 -3.30
CA MET A 329 -19.12 -5.01 -1.88
C MET A 329 -19.13 -3.52 -1.54
N SER A 330 -19.23 -3.20 -0.25
CA SER A 330 -19.17 -1.83 0.26
C SER A 330 -18.04 -1.60 1.25
N ILE A 331 -17.45 -0.41 1.26
CA ILE A 331 -16.38 0.01 2.17
C ILE A 331 -16.91 1.04 3.18
N TRP A 332 -16.49 0.93 4.44
CA TRP A 332 -16.93 1.79 5.53
C TRP A 332 -15.76 2.22 6.40
N GLU A 333 -15.85 3.44 6.94
CA GLU A 333 -14.86 4.00 7.86
C GLU A 333 -15.01 3.43 9.28
N ASP A 334 -16.23 3.08 9.66
CA ASP A 334 -16.55 2.64 11.01
C ASP A 334 -17.24 1.27 11.06
N SER A 335 -16.99 0.54 12.15
CA SER A 335 -17.61 -0.75 12.43
C SER A 335 -19.13 -0.69 12.65
N ALA A 336 -19.72 0.49 12.86
CA ALA A 336 -21.16 0.66 12.98
C ALA A 336 -21.84 0.96 11.64
N PHE A 337 -21.07 1.09 10.55
CA PHE A 337 -21.54 1.34 9.19
C PHE A 337 -22.39 2.61 9.10
N THR A 338 -21.89 3.67 9.72
CA THR A 338 -22.54 4.98 9.75
C THR A 338 -21.89 5.98 8.81
N GLN A 339 -20.62 5.76 8.46
CA GLN A 339 -19.80 6.59 7.58
C GLN A 339 -19.26 5.75 6.42
N ALA A 340 -19.87 5.96 5.25
CA ALA A 340 -19.47 5.32 4.02
C ALA A 340 -18.15 5.93 3.53
N TYR A 341 -17.19 5.08 3.15
CA TYR A 341 -15.92 5.53 2.58
C TYR A 341 -16.04 5.57 1.06
N ASP A 342 -15.98 6.77 0.47
CA ASP A 342 -15.98 6.90 -0.98
C ASP A 342 -14.65 6.43 -1.54
N VAL A 343 -14.66 5.31 -2.27
CA VAL A 343 -13.44 4.73 -2.83
C VAL A 343 -13.06 5.49 -4.09
N PRO A 344 -11.87 6.11 -4.17
CA PRO A 344 -11.52 6.84 -5.37
C PRO A 344 -11.27 5.90 -6.53
N GLY A 345 -11.73 6.30 -7.72
CA GLY A 345 -11.79 5.40 -8.86
C GLY A 345 -12.88 4.31 -8.76
N SER A 346 -13.84 4.38 -7.84
CA SER A 346 -14.98 3.43 -7.83
C SER A 346 -16.00 3.67 -8.95
N ALA A 347 -16.12 4.91 -9.42
CA ALA A 347 -17.10 5.30 -10.42
C ALA A 347 -16.46 5.49 -11.80
N PRO A 348 -17.18 5.21 -12.91
CA PRO A 348 -16.76 5.66 -14.23
C PRO A 348 -16.54 7.18 -14.26
N PHE A 349 -15.52 7.65 -14.97
CA PHE A 349 -15.11 9.07 -14.97
C PHE A 349 -16.29 10.04 -15.18
N GLY A 350 -16.45 11.02 -14.29
CA GLY A 350 -17.55 12.00 -14.30
C GLY A 350 -18.84 11.58 -13.56
N GLN A 351 -18.84 10.42 -12.91
CA GLN A 351 -19.87 10.01 -11.94
C GLN A 351 -19.37 10.21 -10.50
N PRO A 352 -20.26 10.45 -9.52
CA PRO A 352 -19.86 10.51 -8.13
C PRO A 352 -19.28 9.17 -7.68
N GLN A 353 -18.15 9.25 -6.97
CA GLN A 353 -17.56 8.10 -6.28
C GLN A 353 -18.58 7.51 -5.31
N THR A 354 -18.46 6.22 -5.06
CA THR A 354 -19.32 5.54 -4.11
C THR A 354 -18.50 4.62 -3.25
N ASN A 355 -19.04 4.28 -2.09
CA ASN A 355 -18.47 3.23 -1.26
C ASN A 355 -18.71 1.81 -1.80
N VAL A 356 -19.34 1.64 -2.97
CA VAL A 356 -19.70 0.35 -3.55
C VAL A 356 -18.80 0.03 -4.74
N ILE A 357 -18.13 -1.11 -4.70
CA ILE A 357 -17.18 -1.55 -5.74
C ILE A 357 -17.40 -3.02 -6.12
N GLY A 358 -16.95 -3.41 -7.31
CA GLY A 358 -17.00 -4.80 -7.77
C GLY A 358 -16.11 -5.71 -6.91
N THR A 359 -16.44 -7.00 -6.82
CA THR A 359 -15.69 -7.96 -5.98
C THR A 359 -14.36 -8.43 -6.58
N SER A 360 -14.10 -8.10 -7.84
CA SER A 360 -12.87 -8.45 -8.56
C SER A 360 -12.06 -7.22 -8.98
N VAL A 361 -12.25 -6.09 -8.29
CA VAL A 361 -11.43 -4.90 -8.54
C VAL A 361 -9.98 -5.20 -8.21
N ASN A 362 -9.08 -4.76 -9.08
CA ASN A 362 -7.64 -4.95 -8.91
C ASN A 362 -7.05 -3.81 -8.06
N ASN A 363 -7.41 -3.77 -6.78
CA ASN A 363 -6.92 -2.81 -5.81
C ASN A 363 -6.83 -3.45 -4.41
N GLN A 364 -6.42 -2.69 -3.40
CA GLN A 364 -6.25 -3.22 -2.04
C GLN A 364 -7.53 -3.80 -1.43
N TRP A 365 -8.69 -3.30 -1.83
CA TRP A 365 -9.98 -3.76 -1.34
C TRP A 365 -10.40 -5.10 -1.97
N GLY A 366 -10.12 -5.30 -3.27
CA GLY A 366 -10.43 -6.56 -3.95
C GLY A 366 -9.44 -7.68 -3.62
N ASN A 367 -8.15 -7.35 -3.48
CA ASN A 367 -7.11 -8.35 -3.28
C ASN A 367 -7.29 -9.17 -1.98
N LEU A 368 -7.85 -8.58 -0.92
CA LEU A 368 -8.13 -9.32 0.33
C LEU A 368 -9.15 -10.46 0.15
N LEU A 369 -10.00 -10.40 -0.89
CA LEU A 369 -10.97 -11.44 -1.18
C LEU A 369 -10.35 -12.67 -1.86
N THR A 370 -9.19 -12.52 -2.50
CA THR A 370 -8.47 -13.61 -3.16
C THR A 370 -8.23 -14.79 -2.21
N PRO A 371 -7.54 -14.62 -1.06
CA PRO A 371 -7.41 -15.72 -0.10
C PRO A 371 -8.77 -16.16 0.43
N PHE A 372 -9.73 -15.26 0.65
CA PHE A 372 -11.04 -15.63 1.17
C PHE A 372 -11.76 -16.66 0.28
N PHE A 373 -11.81 -16.42 -1.03
CA PHE A 373 -12.38 -17.34 -2.03
C PHE A 373 -11.54 -18.61 -2.21
N THR A 374 -10.21 -18.52 -2.15
CA THR A 374 -9.32 -19.70 -2.15
C THR A 374 -9.62 -20.65 -0.98
N GLY A 375 -9.94 -20.11 0.21
CA GLY A 375 -10.29 -20.93 1.37
C GLY A 375 -11.56 -21.76 1.18
N PHE A 376 -12.55 -21.24 0.44
CA PHE A 376 -13.72 -22.03 0.02
C PHE A 376 -13.34 -23.08 -1.02
N THR A 377 -12.53 -22.70 -2.00
CA THR A 377 -12.09 -23.59 -3.10
C THR A 377 -11.33 -24.80 -2.55
N ALA A 378 -10.39 -24.58 -1.63
CA ALA A 378 -9.54 -25.62 -1.04
C ALA A 378 -10.19 -26.37 0.14
N GLY A 379 -11.25 -25.81 0.74
CA GLY A 379 -11.91 -26.35 1.94
C GLY A 379 -11.18 -26.08 3.26
N TYR A 380 -10.50 -24.93 3.36
CA TYR A 380 -9.76 -24.53 4.56
C TYR A 380 -10.67 -24.04 5.69
N TRP A 381 -11.77 -23.35 5.39
CA TRP A 381 -12.65 -22.82 6.43
C TRP A 381 -13.33 -23.93 7.24
N GLY A 382 -13.24 -23.83 8.56
CA GLY A 382 -13.73 -24.85 9.49
C GLY A 382 -12.90 -26.13 9.51
N THR A 383 -11.69 -26.10 8.96
CA THR A 383 -10.80 -27.26 8.91
C THR A 383 -9.61 -27.09 9.84
N THR A 384 -9.27 -28.19 10.50
CA THR A 384 -8.08 -28.32 11.32
C THR A 384 -7.28 -29.51 10.80
N SER A 385 -5.97 -29.37 10.65
CA SER A 385 -5.10 -30.41 10.09
C SER A 385 -3.99 -30.83 11.05
N GLN A 386 -3.43 -32.03 10.83
CA GLN A 386 -2.18 -32.48 11.42
C GLN A 386 -1.01 -32.15 10.50
N SER A 387 0.19 -32.00 11.07
CA SER A 387 1.41 -31.90 10.26
C SER A 387 1.58 -33.13 9.37
N ALA A 388 2.04 -32.92 8.14
CA ALA A 388 2.43 -34.02 7.24
C ALA A 388 3.62 -34.83 7.78
N ASN A 389 4.44 -34.23 8.66
CA ASN A 389 5.50 -34.94 9.38
C ASN A 389 4.90 -35.80 10.51
N THR A 390 4.87 -37.11 10.30
CA THR A 390 4.33 -38.09 11.28
C THR A 390 5.08 -38.16 12.62
N MET A 391 6.28 -37.58 12.71
CA MET A 391 7.03 -37.46 13.98
C MET A 391 6.63 -36.22 14.79
N MET A 392 5.82 -35.32 14.22
CA MET A 392 5.27 -34.19 14.95
C MET A 392 4.25 -34.69 15.98
N PRO A 393 4.38 -34.34 17.27
CA PRO A 393 3.41 -34.74 18.28
C PRO A 393 2.07 -34.02 18.07
N THR A 394 0.97 -34.70 18.40
CA THR A 394 -0.39 -34.17 18.25
C THR A 394 -0.76 -33.12 19.30
N THR A 395 0.14 -32.78 20.22
CA THR A 395 -0.04 -31.77 21.26
C THR A 395 1.24 -30.97 21.45
N SER A 396 1.13 -29.65 21.60
CA SER A 396 2.25 -28.80 21.98
C SER A 396 2.73 -29.11 23.41
N ALA A 397 4.03 -29.01 23.65
CA ALA A 397 4.65 -29.17 24.95
C ALA A 397 5.91 -28.29 25.06
N ALA A 398 6.42 -28.08 26.28
CA ALA A 398 7.68 -27.34 26.49
C ALA A 398 8.90 -27.95 25.77
N THR A 399 8.79 -29.22 25.39
CA THR A 399 9.79 -29.99 24.65
C THR A 399 9.45 -30.11 23.16
N ASN A 400 8.32 -29.57 22.68
CA ASN A 400 8.04 -29.37 21.26
C ASN A 400 6.96 -28.30 21.11
N LEU A 401 7.38 -27.08 20.83
CA LEU A 401 6.50 -25.91 20.71
C LEU A 401 5.69 -25.92 19.42
N GLY A 402 6.16 -26.62 18.37
CA GLY A 402 5.45 -26.77 17.10
C GLY A 402 4.43 -27.92 17.04
N GLY A 403 4.32 -28.72 18.11
CA GLY A 403 3.34 -29.80 18.20
C GLY A 403 1.90 -29.31 18.30
N GLY A 404 0.93 -30.15 17.95
CA GLY A 404 -0.49 -29.80 17.98
C GLY A 404 -1.18 -29.95 16.64
N THR A 405 -2.32 -29.29 16.53
CA THR A 405 -3.09 -29.19 15.30
C THR A 405 -2.94 -27.82 14.66
N ILE A 406 -3.04 -27.77 13.34
CA ILE A 406 -2.92 -26.56 12.52
C ILE A 406 -4.33 -26.07 12.21
N ASP A 407 -4.65 -24.85 12.66
CA ASP A 407 -5.94 -24.19 12.39
C ASP A 407 -5.91 -23.52 11.02
N LEU A 408 -6.70 -24.02 10.07
CA LEU A 408 -6.75 -23.48 8.71
C LEU A 408 -7.75 -22.31 8.58
N ASN A 409 -8.37 -21.85 9.67
CA ASN A 409 -9.10 -20.58 9.68
C ASN A 409 -8.18 -19.35 9.64
N GLN A 410 -6.86 -19.55 9.64
CA GLN A 410 -5.88 -18.48 9.54
C GLN A 410 -5.07 -18.69 8.27
N THR A 411 -5.09 -17.71 7.36
CA THR A 411 -4.36 -17.81 6.08
C THR A 411 -2.86 -17.98 6.29
N LEU A 412 -2.33 -17.52 7.42
CA LEU A 412 -0.94 -17.68 7.85
C LEU A 412 -0.49 -19.14 8.05
N ASN A 413 -1.44 -20.07 8.13
CA ASN A 413 -1.21 -21.51 8.29
C ASN A 413 -1.40 -22.29 6.98
N TRP A 414 -1.74 -21.60 5.89
CA TRP A 414 -2.07 -22.27 4.64
C TRP A 414 -0.83 -22.81 3.95
N SER A 415 -0.99 -24.02 3.41
CA SER A 415 -0.02 -24.67 2.54
C SER A 415 -0.81 -25.57 1.61
N PRO A 416 -0.41 -25.69 0.33
CA PRO A 416 -0.99 -26.67 -0.59
C PRO A 416 -0.97 -28.10 -0.05
N ALA A 417 -0.07 -28.41 0.90
CA ALA A 417 -0.01 -29.72 1.58
C ALA A 417 -1.26 -30.06 2.41
N TYR A 418 -2.10 -29.07 2.76
CA TYR A 418 -3.32 -29.24 3.55
C TYR A 418 -4.59 -29.02 2.74
N ALA A 419 -4.48 -28.71 1.44
CA ALA A 419 -5.63 -28.49 0.57
C ALA A 419 -6.50 -29.74 0.45
N PHE A 420 -7.81 -29.56 0.27
CA PHE A 420 -8.75 -30.64 -0.01
C PHE A 420 -8.77 -31.77 1.03
N ASP A 421 -8.83 -31.39 2.31
CA ASP A 421 -8.89 -32.28 3.49
C ASP A 421 -7.66 -33.17 3.72
N VAL A 422 -6.56 -32.93 3.01
CA VAL A 422 -5.31 -33.65 3.25
C VAL A 422 -4.85 -33.37 4.69
N HIS A 423 -4.59 -34.45 5.43
CA HIS A 423 -4.25 -34.44 6.86
C HIS A 423 -5.32 -33.85 7.80
N ARG A 424 -6.59 -33.75 7.38
CA ARG A 424 -7.69 -33.29 8.23
C ARG A 424 -7.80 -34.07 9.54
N VAL A 425 -8.04 -33.35 10.63
CA VAL A 425 -8.46 -33.90 11.91
C VAL A 425 -9.99 -33.97 11.97
N GLY A 426 -10.51 -35.14 12.33
CA GLY A 426 -11.96 -35.37 12.43
C GLY A 426 -12.59 -35.85 11.12
N THR A 427 -13.92 -35.77 11.04
CA THR A 427 -14.69 -36.26 9.89
C THR A 427 -14.85 -35.18 8.81
N ILE A 428 -14.72 -35.59 7.55
CA ILE A 428 -15.04 -34.75 6.39
C ILE A 428 -16.56 -34.48 6.37
N PRO A 429 -17.02 -33.22 6.16
CA PRO A 429 -18.42 -32.88 6.01
C PRO A 429 -19.09 -33.65 4.88
N THR A 430 -20.41 -33.84 4.99
CA THR A 430 -21.20 -34.51 3.95
C THR A 430 -21.74 -33.56 2.89
N TYR A 431 -21.71 -32.25 3.13
CA TYR A 431 -22.04 -31.21 2.15
C TYR A 431 -20.79 -30.81 1.36
N GLN A 432 -20.96 -30.11 0.23
CA GLN A 432 -19.84 -29.58 -0.53
C GLN A 432 -19.11 -28.50 0.28
N HIS A 433 -17.87 -28.77 0.66
CA HIS A 433 -17.02 -27.82 1.41
C HIS A 433 -15.69 -27.52 0.70
N ASN A 434 -15.52 -27.97 -0.54
CA ASN A 434 -14.44 -27.59 -1.45
C ASN A 434 -14.95 -27.65 -2.90
N ASP A 435 -14.19 -27.13 -3.86
CA ASP A 435 -14.52 -27.27 -5.27
C ASP A 435 -13.96 -28.58 -5.83
N PHE A 436 -14.84 -29.54 -6.11
CA PHE A 436 -14.48 -30.84 -6.66
C PHE A 436 -13.77 -30.72 -8.01
N TRP A 437 -14.16 -29.77 -8.87
CA TRP A 437 -13.52 -29.57 -10.18
C TRP A 437 -12.06 -29.18 -9.99
N THR A 438 -11.80 -28.13 -9.21
CA THR A 438 -10.44 -27.71 -8.87
C THR A 438 -9.63 -28.84 -8.23
N GLN A 439 -10.22 -29.62 -7.31
CA GLN A 439 -9.55 -30.74 -6.68
C GLN A 439 -8.99 -31.76 -7.70
N GLN A 440 -9.74 -32.06 -8.76
CA GLN A 440 -9.27 -33.02 -9.77
C GLN A 440 -8.05 -32.51 -10.53
N PHE A 441 -8.03 -31.22 -10.90
CA PHE A 441 -6.88 -30.62 -11.59
C PHE A 441 -5.68 -30.48 -10.64
N PHE A 442 -5.90 -30.03 -9.40
CA PHE A 442 -4.85 -29.91 -8.40
C PHE A 442 -4.13 -31.24 -8.13
N ASN A 443 -4.88 -32.35 -8.06
CA ASN A 443 -4.32 -33.67 -7.77
C ASN A 443 -3.69 -34.38 -8.97
N ASN A 444 -4.14 -34.07 -10.20
CA ASN A 444 -3.81 -34.88 -11.38
C ASN A 444 -3.16 -34.10 -12.52
N SER A 445 -2.87 -32.80 -12.36
CA SER A 445 -2.33 -31.95 -13.42
C SER A 445 -1.53 -30.77 -12.87
N ASN A 446 -0.76 -30.09 -13.73
CA ASN A 446 -0.16 -28.79 -13.45
C ASN A 446 -0.79 -27.75 -14.39
N ILE A 447 -2.12 -27.76 -14.43
CA ILE A 447 -2.97 -26.96 -15.31
C ILE A 447 -3.89 -26.14 -14.40
N TYR A 448 -4.18 -24.90 -14.77
CA TYR A 448 -5.13 -24.10 -14.02
C TYR A 448 -6.55 -24.67 -14.14
N GLY A 449 -7.12 -25.11 -13.01
CA GLY A 449 -8.43 -25.74 -12.97
C GLY A 449 -9.58 -24.76 -12.77
N SER A 450 -9.33 -23.61 -12.15
CA SER A 450 -10.38 -22.65 -11.74
C SER A 450 -9.84 -21.24 -11.56
N ALA A 451 -10.75 -20.28 -11.43
CA ALA A 451 -10.44 -18.85 -11.25
C ALA A 451 -9.57 -18.53 -10.01
N PHE A 452 -9.47 -19.43 -9.03
CA PHE A 452 -8.68 -19.24 -7.81
C PHE A 452 -7.44 -20.13 -7.74
N SER A 453 -7.11 -20.80 -8.85
CA SER A 453 -6.02 -21.76 -8.90
C SER A 453 -4.64 -21.10 -8.75
N ASP A 454 -4.47 -19.83 -9.12
CA ASP A 454 -3.26 -19.05 -8.89
C ASP A 454 -2.84 -19.11 -7.42
N ASN A 455 -3.66 -18.52 -6.56
CA ASN A 455 -3.39 -18.44 -5.13
C ASN A 455 -3.35 -19.83 -4.46
N LEU A 456 -4.15 -20.79 -4.94
CA LEU A 456 -4.11 -22.17 -4.45
C LEU A 456 -2.79 -22.89 -4.80
N SER A 457 -2.16 -22.53 -5.92
CA SER A 457 -0.94 -23.16 -6.41
C SER A 457 0.34 -22.53 -5.87
N VAL A 458 0.24 -21.45 -5.09
CA VAL A 458 1.39 -20.82 -4.41
C VAL A 458 2.04 -21.83 -3.47
N GLY A 459 3.33 -22.12 -3.72
CA GLY A 459 4.08 -23.13 -2.98
C GLY A 459 3.92 -24.55 -3.52
N LEU A 460 3.46 -24.75 -4.76
CA LEU A 460 3.62 -26.01 -5.49
C LEU A 460 4.94 -26.04 -6.27
N THR A 461 5.54 -27.22 -6.39
CA THR A 461 6.71 -27.48 -7.24
C THR A 461 6.50 -28.80 -7.98
N THR A 462 6.36 -28.83 -9.30
CA THR A 462 6.15 -27.69 -10.21
C THR A 462 4.71 -27.15 -10.11
N GLY A 463 4.52 -25.83 -10.10
CA GLY A 463 3.19 -25.20 -10.21
C GLY A 463 2.67 -25.16 -11.65
N PRO A 464 1.49 -24.54 -11.93
CA PRO A 464 0.93 -24.44 -13.28
C PRO A 464 1.71 -23.52 -14.24
N LEU A 465 2.25 -22.40 -13.74
CA LEU A 465 3.05 -21.46 -14.53
C LEU A 465 4.35 -22.09 -15.04
N ILE A 466 4.71 -21.84 -16.30
CA ILE A 466 5.98 -22.24 -16.90
C ILE A 466 6.79 -21.01 -17.37
N PRO A 467 8.08 -20.88 -17.01
CA PRO A 467 8.93 -19.78 -17.48
C PRO A 467 9.17 -19.82 -18.98
N LEU A 468 8.96 -18.68 -19.65
CA LEU A 468 9.21 -18.48 -21.08
C LEU A 468 10.41 -17.58 -21.35
N SER A 469 11.19 -17.29 -20.31
CA SER A 469 12.47 -16.60 -20.37
C SER A 469 13.63 -17.59 -20.18
N GLN A 470 14.80 -17.27 -20.74
CA GLN A 470 15.99 -18.11 -20.58
C GLN A 470 16.58 -17.96 -19.16
N PRO A 471 16.98 -19.07 -18.49
CA PRO A 471 17.46 -19.03 -17.10
C PRO A 471 18.73 -18.19 -16.91
N ASP A 472 19.56 -18.09 -17.95
CA ASP A 472 20.83 -17.36 -17.92
C ASP A 472 20.68 -15.84 -18.14
N GLY A 473 19.47 -15.36 -18.43
CA GLY A 473 19.16 -13.96 -18.73
C GLY A 473 19.81 -13.39 -19.99
N SER A 474 20.57 -14.19 -20.76
CA SER A 474 21.33 -13.72 -21.92
C SER A 474 20.45 -13.53 -23.17
N LYS A 475 19.27 -14.19 -23.16
CA LYS A 475 18.26 -14.19 -24.23
C LYS A 475 16.86 -14.20 -23.59
N LEU A 476 16.29 -13.02 -23.38
CA LEU A 476 15.16 -12.88 -22.44
C LEU A 476 13.87 -13.67 -22.82
N ASN A 477 13.69 -14.12 -24.06
CA ASN A 477 12.65 -15.08 -24.44
C ASN A 477 13.24 -16.42 -24.89
N VAL A 478 12.48 -17.50 -24.68
CA VAL A 478 12.76 -18.81 -25.30
C VAL A 478 12.58 -18.74 -26.81
N SER A 479 13.37 -19.55 -27.51
CA SER A 479 13.36 -19.58 -28.99
C SER A 479 12.23 -20.44 -29.57
N ASN A 480 11.81 -21.46 -28.82
CA ASN A 480 10.74 -22.38 -29.20
C ASN A 480 9.90 -22.74 -27.97
N ILE A 481 8.60 -22.93 -28.20
CA ILE A 481 7.64 -23.51 -27.26
C ILE A 481 7.09 -24.78 -27.89
N ASP A 482 7.26 -25.93 -27.25
CA ASP A 482 6.74 -27.20 -27.74
C ASP A 482 5.39 -27.50 -27.07
N LEU A 483 4.30 -27.37 -27.82
CA LEU A 483 2.94 -27.61 -27.35
C LEU A 483 2.42 -28.94 -27.93
N TYR A 484 2.09 -29.89 -27.07
CA TYR A 484 1.65 -31.23 -27.44
C TYR A 484 0.14 -31.39 -27.29
N VAL A 485 -0.44 -32.23 -28.16
CA VAL A 485 -1.75 -32.83 -27.96
C VAL A 485 -1.68 -34.36 -28.09
N TYR A 486 -2.19 -35.02 -27.07
CA TYR A 486 -2.26 -36.48 -26.99
C TYR A 486 -3.70 -36.98 -27.20
N GLY A 487 -3.84 -38.24 -27.61
CA GLY A 487 -5.11 -38.94 -27.56
C GLY A 487 -5.61 -39.08 -26.12
N ALA A 488 -6.92 -39.23 -25.95
CA ALA A 488 -7.59 -39.32 -24.66
C ALA A 488 -7.11 -40.50 -23.80
N SER A 489 -6.68 -41.60 -24.43
CA SER A 489 -6.14 -42.77 -23.72
C SER A 489 -4.65 -42.70 -23.38
N GLU A 490 -3.94 -41.73 -23.97
CA GLU A 490 -2.51 -41.53 -23.74
C GLU A 490 -2.27 -40.71 -22.47
N THR A 491 -1.12 -40.91 -21.86
CA THR A 491 -0.59 -40.05 -20.78
C THR A 491 0.56 -39.24 -21.35
N ALA A 492 0.61 -37.95 -21.02
CA ALA A 492 1.75 -37.12 -21.40
C ALA A 492 3.05 -37.77 -20.88
N THR A 493 4.05 -37.90 -21.75
CA THR A 493 5.31 -38.59 -21.41
C THR A 493 6.18 -37.79 -20.45
N THR A 494 5.85 -36.52 -20.21
CA THR A 494 6.68 -35.55 -19.50
C THR A 494 5.99 -34.83 -18.33
N TYR A 495 4.96 -35.45 -17.73
CA TYR A 495 4.29 -34.90 -16.54
C TYR A 495 5.13 -35.04 -15.25
N PHE A 496 5.12 -33.98 -14.44
CA PHE A 496 5.62 -34.00 -13.05
C PHE A 496 4.49 -33.73 -12.08
N THR A 497 4.24 -34.66 -11.15
CA THR A 497 3.22 -34.47 -10.11
C THR A 497 3.48 -33.16 -9.35
N PRO A 498 2.51 -32.22 -9.30
CA PRO A 498 2.63 -31.09 -8.40
C PRO A 498 2.74 -31.64 -6.99
N VAL A 499 3.85 -31.35 -6.33
CA VAL A 499 3.99 -31.55 -4.91
C VAL A 499 3.96 -30.20 -4.25
N ALA A 500 3.30 -30.10 -3.09
CA ALA A 500 3.57 -28.97 -2.22
C ALA A 500 5.09 -28.91 -2.00
N SER A 501 5.68 -27.73 -2.14
CA SER A 501 7.05 -27.48 -1.73
C SER A 501 7.24 -28.12 -0.37
N SER A 502 8.28 -28.96 -0.26
CA SER A 502 8.41 -29.89 0.84
C SER A 502 8.30 -29.15 2.18
N VAL A 503 7.18 -29.34 2.88
CA VAL A 503 6.98 -28.82 4.25
C VAL A 503 7.71 -29.69 5.29
N TYR A 504 8.23 -30.85 4.87
CA TYR A 504 9.09 -31.72 5.66
C TYR A 504 9.87 -32.69 4.77
N LEU A 505 11.10 -33.03 5.16
CA LEU A 505 11.83 -34.13 4.53
C LEU A 505 11.38 -35.47 5.11
N SER A 506 10.96 -36.37 4.23
CA SER A 506 10.64 -37.75 4.60
C SER A 506 11.90 -38.50 5.07
N LEU A 507 11.73 -39.39 6.05
CA LEU A 507 12.84 -40.23 6.50
C LEU A 507 13.28 -41.20 5.39
N PRO A 508 14.60 -41.30 5.09
CA PRO A 508 15.13 -42.29 4.17
C PRO A 508 14.76 -43.72 4.59
N GLY A 509 14.61 -44.61 3.60
CA GLY A 509 14.28 -46.01 3.84
C GLY A 509 15.21 -46.67 4.86
N GLY A 510 14.65 -47.13 5.99
CA GLY A 510 15.39 -47.79 7.08
C GLY A 510 15.70 -46.90 8.29
N GLN A 511 15.44 -45.60 8.23
CA GLN A 511 15.53 -44.69 9.37
C GLN A 511 14.18 -44.62 10.11
N SER A 512 14.19 -44.79 11.44
CA SER A 512 12.97 -44.72 12.27
C SER A 512 12.75 -43.35 12.93
N ASP A 513 13.76 -42.47 12.90
CA ASP A 513 13.73 -41.16 13.56
C ASP A 513 14.76 -40.19 12.92
N TYR A 514 14.52 -38.88 12.96
CA TYR A 514 15.47 -37.84 12.54
C TYR A 514 16.76 -37.87 13.39
N LEU A 515 17.83 -37.25 12.89
CA LEU A 515 19.11 -37.20 13.60
C LEU A 515 19.03 -36.35 14.87
N PRO A 516 19.25 -36.93 16.06
CA PRO A 516 19.23 -36.15 17.29
C PRO A 516 20.55 -35.39 17.47
N VAL A 517 20.43 -34.09 17.74
CA VAL A 517 21.50 -33.17 18.10
C VAL A 517 21.50 -33.01 19.62
N THR A 518 21.93 -34.08 20.30
CA THR A 518 22.00 -34.11 21.76
C THR A 518 23.28 -33.49 22.28
N THR A 519 23.29 -33.14 23.55
CA THR A 519 24.44 -32.53 24.20
C THR A 519 25.69 -33.43 24.25
N VAL A 520 25.52 -34.75 24.09
CA VAL A 520 26.61 -35.74 24.03
C VAL A 520 27.02 -36.10 22.60
N SER A 521 26.17 -35.79 21.61
CA SER A 521 26.35 -36.15 20.20
C SER A 521 26.50 -34.96 19.29
N ALA A 522 26.68 -33.74 19.80
CA ALA A 522 26.73 -32.53 18.97
C ALA A 522 28.16 -32.03 18.67
N THR A 523 28.38 -31.56 17.44
CA THR A 523 29.50 -30.70 17.06
C THR A 523 29.03 -29.26 16.88
N THR A 524 29.88 -28.29 17.20
CA THR A 524 29.68 -26.85 16.92
C THR A 524 30.46 -26.40 15.67
N THR A 525 30.71 -27.31 14.73
CA THR A 525 31.41 -27.04 13.47
C THR A 525 30.48 -27.19 12.26
N GLY A 526 29.16 -27.14 12.47
CA GLY A 526 28.19 -27.25 11.39
C GLY A 526 28.09 -26.00 10.52
N PRO A 527 27.18 -25.99 9.52
CA PRO A 527 27.01 -24.90 8.59
C PRO A 527 26.54 -23.63 9.30
N GLN A 528 26.84 -22.49 8.69
CA GLN A 528 26.22 -21.23 9.05
C GLN A 528 24.74 -21.25 8.61
N LEU A 529 23.84 -20.84 9.50
CA LEU A 529 22.43 -20.61 9.18
C LEU A 529 22.18 -19.11 9.14
N ILE A 530 21.87 -18.59 7.96
CA ILE A 530 21.44 -17.21 7.73
C ILE A 530 19.92 -17.21 7.79
N VAL A 531 19.34 -16.44 8.70
CA VAL A 531 17.89 -16.24 8.77
C VAL A 531 17.58 -14.85 8.24
N SER A 532 16.78 -14.80 7.18
CA SER A 532 16.27 -13.57 6.58
C SER A 532 14.79 -13.43 6.91
N GLY A 533 14.49 -12.50 7.79
CA GLY A 533 13.15 -12.16 8.25
C GLY A 533 12.51 -11.02 7.46
N GLN A 534 13.21 -10.35 6.55
CA GLN A 534 12.65 -9.23 5.79
C GLN A 534 11.99 -9.69 4.49
N THR A 535 10.73 -9.33 4.27
CA THR A 535 10.03 -9.52 2.99
C THR A 535 9.01 -8.40 2.79
N ALA A 536 9.05 -7.76 1.61
CA ALA A 536 8.13 -6.69 1.23
C ALA A 536 8.06 -5.50 2.22
N GLY A 537 9.15 -5.18 2.95
CA GLY A 537 9.17 -4.12 3.96
C GLY A 537 8.66 -4.54 5.33
N LEU A 538 8.27 -5.81 5.51
CA LEU A 538 7.90 -6.38 6.80
C LEU A 538 9.03 -7.22 7.37
N PHE A 539 9.18 -7.20 8.69
CA PHE A 539 10.03 -8.14 9.43
C PHE A 539 9.49 -8.40 10.84
N PRO A 540 9.93 -9.51 11.48
CA PRO A 540 9.55 -9.80 12.86
C PRO A 540 9.94 -8.66 13.83
N GLU A 541 9.07 -8.28 14.75
CA GLU A 541 9.32 -7.18 15.69
C GLU A 541 10.59 -7.44 16.53
N SER A 542 11.40 -6.41 16.77
CA SER A 542 12.71 -6.54 17.44
C SER A 542 12.62 -6.92 18.94
N THR A 543 11.45 -6.84 19.56
CA THR A 543 11.24 -7.17 20.99
C THR A 543 10.86 -8.64 21.25
N LEU A 544 10.59 -9.41 20.19
CA LEU A 544 10.18 -10.81 20.31
C LEU A 544 11.24 -11.68 20.99
N SER A 545 10.78 -12.69 21.72
CA SER A 545 11.65 -13.76 22.20
C SER A 545 11.91 -14.76 21.07
N VAL A 546 13.17 -14.93 20.69
CA VAL A 546 13.58 -15.86 19.63
C VAL A 546 14.34 -17.07 20.20
N GLN A 547 13.98 -18.28 19.79
CA GLN A 547 14.62 -19.52 20.22
C GLN A 547 14.93 -20.46 19.06
N LEU A 548 16.09 -21.12 19.12
CA LEU A 548 16.45 -22.23 18.24
C LEU A 548 16.23 -23.56 18.96
N GLY A 549 15.33 -24.39 18.45
CA GLY A 549 15.09 -25.76 18.87
C GLY A 549 16.02 -26.75 18.17
N LEU A 550 16.74 -27.54 18.96
CA LEU A 550 17.62 -28.62 18.53
C LEU A 550 16.97 -29.98 18.84
N TYR A 551 16.76 -30.81 17.81
CA TYR A 551 16.05 -32.08 17.94
C TYR A 551 16.78 -33.07 18.85
N GLN A 552 16.05 -33.73 19.74
CA GLN A 552 16.57 -34.69 20.74
C GLN A 552 16.13 -36.14 20.47
N GLY A 553 15.30 -36.38 19.46
CA GLY A 553 14.68 -37.69 19.20
C GLY A 553 13.21 -37.76 19.66
N ASN A 554 12.43 -38.66 19.05
CA ASN A 554 11.01 -38.92 19.36
C ASN A 554 10.12 -37.66 19.40
N GLY A 555 10.31 -36.73 18.45
CA GLY A 555 9.51 -35.51 18.37
C GLY A 555 9.84 -34.49 19.47
N GLN A 556 10.98 -34.58 20.15
CA GLN A 556 11.37 -33.68 21.26
C GLN A 556 12.52 -32.74 20.88
N PHE A 557 12.60 -31.58 21.53
CA PHE A 557 13.53 -30.49 21.30
C PHE A 557 14.11 -29.94 22.60
N SER A 558 15.34 -29.42 22.52
CA SER A 558 15.92 -28.51 23.50
C SER A 558 16.08 -27.13 22.88
N TYR A 559 15.71 -26.06 23.58
CA TYR A 559 15.73 -24.70 23.04
C TYR A 559 16.90 -23.88 23.56
N ALA A 560 17.59 -23.19 22.65
CA ALA A 560 18.56 -22.15 22.95
C ALA A 560 17.94 -20.78 22.67
N THR A 561 17.78 -19.94 23.69
CA THR A 561 17.27 -18.58 23.50
C THR A 561 18.35 -17.68 22.88
N LEU A 562 18.00 -17.00 21.80
CA LEU A 562 18.83 -15.98 21.15
C LEU A 562 18.65 -14.66 21.92
N GLN A 563 19.57 -14.38 22.83
CA GLN A 563 19.47 -13.22 23.72
C GLN A 563 19.72 -11.92 22.95
N PRO A 564 18.85 -10.90 23.07
CA PRO A 564 19.09 -9.61 22.45
C PRO A 564 20.34 -8.94 23.03
N ALA A 565 21.03 -8.18 22.20
CA ALA A 565 22.25 -7.47 22.57
C ALA A 565 22.28 -6.07 21.95
N SER A 566 23.16 -5.21 22.44
CA SER A 566 23.37 -3.89 21.82
C SER A 566 23.83 -4.07 20.38
N ASN A 567 23.10 -3.45 19.47
CA ASN A 567 23.31 -3.52 18.04
C ASN A 567 23.82 -2.16 17.53
N SER A 568 25.05 -2.14 17.01
CA SER A 568 25.62 -0.90 16.45
C SER A 568 25.06 -0.51 15.09
N ASN A 569 24.44 -1.45 14.38
CA ASN A 569 23.79 -1.17 13.11
C ASN A 569 22.47 -0.46 13.42
N THR A 570 21.54 -1.10 14.14
CA THR A 570 20.20 -0.52 14.43
C THR A 570 20.20 0.60 15.48
N GLY A 571 21.23 0.68 16.33
CA GLY A 571 21.28 1.58 17.49
C GLY A 571 20.43 1.13 18.69
N GLN A 572 19.87 -0.09 18.66
CA GLN A 572 18.96 -0.61 19.67
C GLN A 572 19.51 -1.85 20.40
N THR A 573 18.74 -2.42 21.33
CA THR A 573 19.02 -3.75 21.91
C THR A 573 18.02 -4.74 21.33
N ASP A 574 18.49 -5.59 20.43
CA ASP A 574 17.65 -6.47 19.61
C ASP A 574 18.31 -7.83 19.37
N TYR A 575 17.56 -8.76 18.77
CA TYR A 575 18.08 -10.08 18.42
C TYR A 575 18.70 -10.16 17.01
N TRP A 576 18.82 -9.04 16.28
CA TRP A 576 19.43 -8.98 14.94
C TRP A 576 20.95 -9.04 15.03
N GLN A 577 21.45 -10.22 15.40
CA GLN A 577 22.84 -10.44 15.77
C GLN A 577 23.40 -11.65 15.05
N ASN A 578 24.72 -11.75 15.02
CA ASN A 578 25.38 -13.02 14.82
C ASN A 578 25.38 -13.77 16.17
N TYR A 579 25.13 -15.07 16.17
CA TYR A 579 25.06 -15.89 17.37
C TYR A 579 26.04 -17.04 17.33
N ASN A 580 26.79 -17.18 18.42
CA ASN A 580 27.59 -18.36 18.71
C ASN A 580 26.84 -19.26 19.69
N LEU A 581 26.67 -20.53 19.32
CA LEU A 581 26.04 -21.53 20.16
C LEU A 581 27.11 -22.33 20.91
N THR A 582 26.91 -22.47 22.21
CA THR A 582 27.77 -23.27 23.08
C THR A 582 26.92 -24.21 23.93
N ASN A 583 27.49 -25.37 24.24
CA ASN A 583 26.89 -26.34 25.14
C ASN A 583 27.73 -26.39 26.42
N ASN A 584 27.13 -26.03 27.55
CA ASN A 584 27.79 -26.05 28.84
C ASN A 584 26.99 -26.92 29.82
N GLY A 585 27.51 -28.12 30.10
CA GLY A 585 26.91 -29.02 31.09
C GLY A 585 25.51 -29.55 30.72
N GLY A 586 25.19 -29.63 29.43
CA GLY A 586 23.90 -30.15 28.96
C GLY A 586 22.85 -29.07 28.67
N VAL A 587 23.22 -27.80 28.67
CA VAL A 587 22.36 -26.66 28.33
C VAL A 587 22.97 -25.92 27.15
N TRP A 588 22.15 -25.65 26.14
CA TRP A 588 22.53 -24.82 25.00
C TRP A 588 22.33 -23.35 25.31
N THR A 589 23.35 -22.54 25.07
CA THR A 589 23.32 -21.09 25.23
C THR A 589 23.78 -20.41 23.95
N ALA A 590 23.06 -19.38 23.53
CA ALA A 590 23.48 -18.50 22.45
C ALA A 590 24.00 -17.17 23.02
N THR A 591 25.10 -16.68 22.48
CA THR A 591 25.67 -15.37 22.82
C THR A 591 25.91 -14.57 21.55
N SER A 592 25.66 -13.26 21.59
CA SER A 592 25.98 -12.38 20.46
C SER A 592 27.47 -12.47 20.11
N GLY A 593 27.73 -12.69 18.82
CA GLY A 593 29.04 -12.68 18.16
C GLY A 593 29.27 -11.40 17.35
N GLY A 594 28.38 -10.40 17.46
CA GLY A 594 28.45 -9.13 16.75
C GLY A 594 27.12 -8.72 16.14
N SER A 595 26.96 -7.43 15.89
CA SER A 595 25.77 -6.83 15.30
C SER A 595 25.51 -7.29 13.86
N ASN A 596 24.23 -7.32 13.47
CA ASN A 596 23.76 -7.55 12.12
C ASN A 596 22.67 -6.54 11.75
N ASP A 597 22.32 -6.48 10.48
CA ASP A 597 21.29 -5.60 9.95
C ASP A 597 19.90 -6.08 10.40
N GLU A 598 19.00 -5.12 10.62
CA GLU A 598 17.59 -5.40 10.97
C GLU A 598 16.95 -6.36 9.95
N GLY A 599 16.12 -7.27 10.43
CA GLY A 599 15.55 -8.33 9.60
C GLY A 599 16.51 -9.49 9.28
N THR A 600 17.76 -9.48 9.75
CA THR A 600 18.71 -10.60 9.58
C THR A 600 19.42 -10.97 10.87
N PHE A 601 19.46 -12.27 11.17
CA PHE A 601 20.39 -12.81 12.18
C PHE A 601 21.07 -14.07 11.65
N ILE A 602 22.25 -14.36 12.17
CA ILE A 602 23.07 -15.48 11.70
C ILE A 602 23.45 -16.36 12.86
N ILE A 603 23.17 -17.66 12.76
CA ILE A 603 23.77 -18.65 13.64
C ILE A 603 25.08 -19.11 12.99
N THR A 604 26.22 -18.70 13.57
CA THR A 604 27.54 -18.84 12.94
C THR A 604 27.94 -20.30 12.74
N THR A 605 27.54 -21.18 13.65
CA THR A 605 27.71 -22.64 13.54
C THR A 605 26.48 -23.33 14.07
N LEU A 606 25.69 -23.94 13.17
CA LEU A 606 24.52 -24.71 13.57
C LEU A 606 24.98 -26.05 14.18
N PRO A 607 24.54 -26.41 15.41
CA PRO A 607 24.91 -27.67 16.01
C PRO A 607 24.42 -28.86 15.19
N MET A 608 25.29 -29.83 14.93
CA MET A 608 24.97 -31.04 14.15
C MET A 608 25.38 -32.30 14.90
N SER A 609 24.85 -33.45 14.51
CA SER A 609 25.18 -34.73 15.13
C SER A 609 26.56 -35.25 14.67
N THR A 610 27.40 -35.68 15.60
CA THR A 610 28.70 -36.32 15.33
C THR A 610 28.57 -37.76 14.87
N THR A 611 27.37 -38.33 14.97
CA THR A 611 27.06 -39.70 14.53
C THR A 611 26.30 -39.75 13.20
N GLY A 612 26.12 -38.61 12.53
CA GLY A 612 25.40 -38.53 11.26
C GLY A 612 26.14 -39.28 10.13
N THR A 613 25.40 -40.07 9.37
CA THR A 613 25.85 -40.68 8.10
C THR A 613 25.14 -40.01 6.93
N THR A 614 25.79 -39.96 5.77
CA THR A 614 25.26 -39.38 4.53
C THR A 614 23.82 -39.83 4.26
N GLY A 615 22.96 -38.89 3.87
CA GLY A 615 21.57 -39.15 3.52
C GLY A 615 20.60 -39.14 4.71
N GLN A 616 21.08 -39.10 5.95
CA GLN A 616 20.19 -38.94 7.12
C GLN A 616 19.73 -37.50 7.32
N VAL A 617 18.56 -37.30 7.91
CA VAL A 617 17.91 -35.97 7.94
C VAL A 617 17.97 -35.33 9.33
N TYR A 618 18.29 -34.04 9.36
CA TYR A 618 18.16 -33.18 10.54
C TYR A 618 16.80 -32.47 10.56
N TRP A 619 16.31 -32.16 11.76
CA TRP A 619 15.12 -31.36 11.99
C TRP A 619 15.42 -30.32 13.08
N TYR A 620 15.09 -29.06 12.82
CA TYR A 620 15.24 -27.95 13.74
C TYR A 620 13.94 -27.14 13.83
N GLN A 621 13.81 -26.34 14.88
CA GLN A 621 12.73 -25.38 15.04
C GLN A 621 13.30 -23.97 15.26
N LEU A 622 12.71 -22.97 14.62
CA LEU A 622 12.91 -21.57 14.94
C LEU A 622 11.60 -21.02 15.49
N VAL A 623 11.65 -20.40 16.67
CA VAL A 623 10.46 -20.00 17.42
C VAL A 623 10.51 -18.51 17.74
N PHE A 624 9.42 -17.81 17.42
CA PHE A 624 9.15 -16.42 17.79
C PHE A 624 7.98 -16.38 18.76
N THR A 625 8.13 -15.65 19.87
CA THR A 625 7.10 -15.57 20.91
C THR A 625 6.94 -14.12 21.34
N ASP A 626 5.70 -13.64 21.35
CA ASP A 626 5.31 -12.36 21.94
C ASP A 626 4.83 -12.56 23.38
N SER A 627 4.29 -11.51 24.02
CA SER A 627 3.82 -11.58 25.41
C SER A 627 2.38 -12.10 25.58
N GLY A 628 1.63 -12.35 24.49
CA GLY A 628 0.16 -12.46 24.53
C GLY A 628 -0.48 -13.56 23.69
N GLY A 629 0.26 -14.22 22.78
CA GLY A 629 -0.26 -15.19 21.81
C GLY A 629 0.50 -16.52 21.77
N PRO A 630 0.02 -17.50 20.96
CA PRO A 630 0.77 -18.71 20.69
C PRO A 630 2.05 -18.39 19.89
N PRO A 631 3.15 -19.13 20.13
CA PRO A 631 4.40 -18.87 19.41
C PRO A 631 4.26 -19.19 17.92
N LYS A 632 4.91 -18.40 17.06
CA LYS A 632 5.14 -18.77 15.66
C LYS A 632 6.34 -19.70 15.57
N VAL A 633 6.15 -20.89 15.04
CA VAL A 633 7.20 -21.91 14.87
C VAL A 633 7.43 -22.18 13.39
N TYR A 634 8.70 -22.17 12.98
CA TYR A 634 9.17 -22.65 11.68
C TYR A 634 9.99 -23.91 11.89
N ASN A 635 9.55 -25.03 11.34
CA ASN A 635 10.33 -26.24 11.23
C ASN A 635 11.16 -26.17 9.96
N PHE A 636 12.42 -26.60 10.05
CA PHE A 636 13.29 -26.69 8.88
C PHE A 636 14.17 -27.94 8.95
N TYR A 637 14.47 -28.49 7.78
CA TYR A 637 15.07 -29.80 7.62
C TYR A 637 16.19 -29.73 6.58
N ALA A 638 17.27 -30.49 6.82
CA ALA A 638 18.37 -30.61 5.89
C ALA A 638 18.96 -32.02 5.92
N THR A 639 19.36 -32.55 4.77
CA THR A 639 20.06 -33.84 4.68
C THR A 639 21.54 -33.70 5.04
N GLN A 640 22.05 -34.66 5.80
CA GLN A 640 23.46 -34.81 6.17
C GLN A 640 24.29 -35.09 4.91
N GLY A 641 25.29 -34.22 4.68
CA GLY A 641 26.24 -34.38 3.58
C GLY A 641 27.28 -35.47 3.82
N SER A 642 28.24 -35.57 2.91
CA SER A 642 29.25 -36.64 2.89
C SER A 642 30.19 -36.69 4.10
N SER A 643 30.29 -35.61 4.88
CA SER A 643 31.15 -35.50 6.06
C SER A 643 30.38 -34.92 7.25
N VAL A 644 30.76 -35.33 8.48
CA VAL A 644 30.21 -34.75 9.71
C VAL A 644 30.41 -33.23 9.70
N GLY A 645 29.35 -32.47 10.01
CA GLY A 645 29.38 -31.01 10.00
C GLY A 645 29.03 -30.35 8.66
N THR A 646 28.71 -31.13 7.63
CA THR A 646 28.26 -30.62 6.31
C THR A 646 26.84 -31.08 5.97
N ILE A 647 26.13 -30.29 5.18
CA ILE A 647 24.82 -30.62 4.59
C ILE A 647 24.98 -31.04 3.13
N ASP A 648 24.00 -31.79 2.61
CA ASP A 648 23.84 -31.94 1.16
C ASP A 648 23.35 -30.61 0.55
N ILE A 649 23.70 -30.33 -0.70
CA ILE A 649 23.40 -29.04 -1.36
C ILE A 649 22.33 -29.17 -2.47
N ASP A 650 21.83 -30.37 -2.72
CA ASP A 650 20.76 -30.60 -3.68
C ASP A 650 19.44 -30.00 -3.14
N ALA A 651 18.66 -29.36 -4.02
CA ALA A 651 17.44 -28.64 -3.59
C ALA A 651 16.37 -29.57 -2.98
N THR A 652 16.37 -30.86 -3.33
CA THR A 652 15.48 -31.88 -2.76
C THR A 652 15.84 -32.29 -1.33
N ASP A 653 17.00 -31.87 -0.84
CA ASP A 653 17.54 -32.19 0.49
C ASP A 653 17.26 -31.09 1.53
N PHE A 654 16.33 -30.19 1.23
CA PHE A 654 15.87 -29.12 2.12
C PHE A 654 14.35 -29.06 2.18
N ALA A 655 13.83 -28.73 3.36
CA ALA A 655 12.41 -28.46 3.56
C ALA A 655 12.24 -27.41 4.66
N ALA A 656 11.18 -26.62 4.57
CA ALA A 656 10.74 -25.72 5.63
C ALA A 656 9.21 -25.61 5.62
N ASP A 657 8.62 -25.43 6.80
CA ASP A 657 7.18 -25.18 6.94
C ASP A 657 6.89 -23.77 7.45
N GLY A 658 5.63 -23.54 7.80
CA GLY A 658 5.19 -22.28 8.39
C GLY A 658 5.24 -21.10 7.45
N GLY A 659 5.35 -21.32 6.13
CA GLY A 659 5.48 -20.27 5.10
C GLY A 659 6.93 -19.87 4.80
N ALA A 660 7.92 -20.48 5.46
CA ALA A 660 9.33 -20.23 5.17
C ALA A 660 9.84 -21.05 3.99
N THR A 661 10.94 -20.59 3.39
CA THR A 661 11.70 -21.33 2.37
C THR A 661 13.13 -21.53 2.84
N LEU A 662 13.69 -22.70 2.55
CA LEU A 662 15.08 -23.03 2.83
C LEU A 662 15.79 -23.32 1.51
N ALA A 663 16.85 -22.57 1.22
CA ALA A 663 17.61 -22.72 -0.01
C ALA A 663 19.08 -23.11 0.29
N PRO A 664 19.66 -24.06 -0.47
CA PRO A 664 21.10 -24.24 -0.50
C PRO A 664 21.77 -23.02 -1.12
N THR A 665 22.85 -22.51 -0.52
CA THR A 665 23.62 -21.41 -1.12
C THR A 665 24.71 -21.94 -2.08
N GLY A 666 24.55 -23.16 -2.61
CA GLY A 666 25.54 -23.87 -3.43
C GLY A 666 26.81 -24.29 -2.67
N GLN A 667 26.83 -24.16 -1.34
CA GLN A 667 27.98 -24.51 -0.50
C GLN A 667 27.53 -25.32 0.71
N ALA A 668 28.21 -26.44 0.98
CA ALA A 668 27.83 -27.39 2.03
C ALA A 668 27.96 -26.85 3.48
N ASN A 669 28.45 -25.63 3.65
CA ASN A 669 28.68 -24.97 4.95
C ASN A 669 27.72 -23.80 5.20
N TYR A 670 26.70 -23.60 4.37
CA TYR A 670 25.81 -22.43 4.44
C TYR A 670 24.37 -22.82 4.10
N MET A 671 23.43 -22.29 4.89
CA MET A 671 21.99 -22.40 4.65
C MET A 671 21.35 -21.03 4.79
N LYS A 672 20.33 -20.76 3.96
CA LYS A 672 19.50 -19.55 4.08
C LYS A 672 18.04 -19.93 4.31
N LEU A 673 17.52 -19.60 5.49
CA LEU A 673 16.11 -19.70 5.83
C LEU A 673 15.45 -18.33 5.64
N SER A 674 14.47 -18.23 4.75
CA SER A 674 13.73 -17.00 4.47
C SER A 674 12.30 -17.14 5.00
N LEU A 675 11.88 -16.30 5.95
CA LEU A 675 10.67 -16.52 6.75
C LEU A 675 9.36 -16.11 6.07
N ASN A 676 9.41 -15.19 5.09
CA ASN A 676 8.23 -14.57 4.46
C ASN A 676 7.17 -14.11 5.49
N PRO A 677 7.49 -13.15 6.38
CA PRO A 677 6.61 -12.69 7.46
C PRO A 677 5.20 -12.28 7.00
N ALA A 678 5.08 -11.65 5.83
CA ALA A 678 3.84 -11.13 5.26
C ALA A 678 2.69 -12.16 5.18
N THR A 679 3.04 -13.45 5.00
CA THR A 679 2.06 -14.53 4.84
C THR A 679 2.23 -15.63 5.88
N SER A 680 3.10 -15.44 6.88
CA SER A 680 3.40 -16.46 7.87
C SER A 680 3.32 -15.99 9.32
N MET A 681 3.45 -14.69 9.60
CA MET A 681 3.44 -14.18 10.97
C MET A 681 2.17 -13.39 11.29
N PRO A 682 1.65 -13.51 12.53
CA PRO A 682 0.60 -12.62 13.01
C PRO A 682 1.05 -11.16 12.99
N VAL A 683 0.16 -10.24 12.66
CA VAL A 683 0.48 -8.81 12.56
C VAL A 683 1.07 -8.22 13.84
N GLY A 684 0.64 -8.68 15.02
CA GLY A 684 1.19 -8.23 16.31
C GLY A 684 2.63 -8.68 16.59
N MET A 685 3.23 -9.48 15.70
CA MET A 685 4.64 -9.88 15.74
C MET A 685 5.46 -9.21 14.64
N LEU A 686 4.92 -8.21 13.95
CA LEU A 686 5.55 -7.56 12.80
C LEU A 686 5.83 -6.09 13.05
N ASP A 687 6.99 -5.66 12.59
CA ASP A 687 7.33 -4.27 12.37
C ASP A 687 7.29 -3.96 10.86
N PHE A 688 7.00 -2.70 10.56
CA PHE A 688 6.89 -2.18 9.21
C PHE A 688 8.00 -1.19 8.94
N ALA A 689 8.66 -1.35 7.79
CA ALA A 689 9.55 -0.36 7.23
C ALA A 689 9.07 0.09 5.86
N TYR A 690 9.56 1.26 5.46
CA TYR A 690 9.34 1.74 4.10
C TYR A 690 9.97 0.78 3.09
N ASN A 691 9.16 0.31 2.13
CA ASN A 691 9.62 -0.62 1.11
C ASN A 691 10.07 0.09 -0.17
N SER A 692 11.37 0.32 -0.29
CA SER A 692 11.98 0.94 -1.47
C SER A 692 11.96 0.09 -2.74
N GLN A 693 11.57 -1.20 -2.67
CA GLN A 693 11.47 -2.07 -3.85
C GLN A 693 10.39 -1.61 -4.82
N PHE A 694 9.36 -0.91 -4.34
CA PHE A 694 8.26 -0.42 -5.17
C PHE A 694 8.48 1.02 -5.62
N SER A 695 8.92 1.91 -4.73
CA SER A 695 9.48 3.20 -5.14
C SER A 695 10.60 3.63 -4.18
N ALA A 696 11.75 4.03 -4.72
CA ALA A 696 12.82 4.60 -3.91
C ALA A 696 12.46 5.98 -3.33
N MET A 697 11.44 6.65 -3.89
CA MET A 697 11.04 8.01 -3.52
C MET A 697 9.56 8.27 -3.91
N PRO A 698 8.71 8.80 -3.00
CA PRO A 698 7.35 9.23 -3.32
C PRO A 698 7.30 10.37 -4.33
N ALA A 699 6.17 10.52 -5.03
CA ALA A 699 5.97 11.60 -6.00
C ALA A 699 5.89 12.97 -5.31
N ALA A 700 6.09 14.06 -6.05
CA ALA A 700 5.97 15.40 -5.46
C ALA A 700 4.55 15.68 -4.92
N PRO A 701 4.39 16.46 -3.84
CA PRO A 701 3.08 16.88 -3.38
C PRO A 701 2.41 17.79 -4.43
N VAL A 702 1.08 17.78 -4.50
CA VAL A 702 0.31 18.63 -5.42
C VAL A 702 -0.15 19.87 -4.68
N ALA A 703 0.14 21.06 -5.22
CA ALA A 703 -0.36 22.33 -4.69
C ALA A 703 -1.77 22.66 -5.21
N GLY A 704 -2.56 23.32 -4.36
CA GLY A 704 -3.93 23.72 -4.69
C GLY A 704 -4.49 24.73 -3.70
N THR A 705 -5.81 24.85 -3.70
CA THR A 705 -6.59 25.65 -2.76
C THR A 705 -7.67 24.80 -2.09
N LEU A 706 -8.15 25.26 -0.95
CA LEU A 706 -9.27 24.65 -0.22
C LEU A 706 -10.49 25.56 -0.27
N SER A 707 -11.65 24.95 -0.49
CA SER A 707 -12.96 25.59 -0.26
C SER A 707 -13.76 24.69 0.66
N GLY A 708 -13.79 25.03 1.96
CA GLY A 708 -14.17 24.08 3.00
C GLY A 708 -13.21 22.88 2.98
N SER A 709 -13.74 21.66 2.96
CA SER A 709 -12.95 20.42 2.85
C SER A 709 -12.60 20.01 1.41
N THR A 710 -12.95 20.82 0.41
CA THR A 710 -12.71 20.46 -1.00
C THR A 710 -11.36 20.99 -1.47
N PHE A 711 -10.44 20.08 -1.77
CA PHE A 711 -9.15 20.40 -2.38
C PHE A 711 -9.28 20.56 -3.90
N THR A 712 -8.81 21.69 -4.44
CA THR A 712 -8.75 21.95 -5.89
C THR A 712 -7.30 22.20 -6.31
N PRO A 713 -6.68 21.31 -7.11
CA PRO A 713 -5.30 21.48 -7.55
C PRO A 713 -5.16 22.65 -8.54
N PHE A 714 -3.99 23.27 -8.56
CA PHE A 714 -3.63 24.23 -9.62
C PHE A 714 -3.20 23.51 -10.91
N ASP A 715 -3.57 24.08 -12.07
CA ASP A 715 -3.16 23.60 -13.39
C ASP A 715 -1.63 23.67 -13.60
N GLY A 716 -1.10 22.81 -14.47
CA GLY A 716 0.30 22.87 -14.96
C GLY A 716 1.33 22.06 -14.16
N GLN A 717 0.92 21.28 -13.15
CA GLN A 717 1.80 20.40 -12.35
C GLN A 717 2.07 19.05 -13.05
N ASP A 718 2.45 19.05 -14.33
CA ASP A 718 2.38 17.89 -15.24
C ASP A 718 3.46 16.80 -15.07
N SER A 719 4.16 16.75 -13.94
CA SER A 719 5.28 15.80 -13.72
C SER A 719 5.36 15.30 -12.28
N ILE A 720 5.89 14.09 -12.08
CA ILE A 720 5.89 13.44 -10.76
C ILE A 720 7.22 13.60 -9.99
N GLY A 721 8.28 14.07 -10.64
CA GLY A 721 9.59 14.29 -10.01
C GLY A 721 10.41 13.02 -9.71
N ILE A 722 9.95 11.85 -10.12
CA ILE A 722 10.63 10.57 -9.86
C ILE A 722 11.46 10.15 -11.07
N THR A 723 12.79 10.08 -10.91
CA THR A 723 13.71 9.56 -11.94
C THR A 723 13.86 8.03 -11.85
N GLY A 724 13.89 7.34 -12.99
CA GLY A 724 14.12 5.89 -13.05
C GLY A 724 12.89 5.01 -12.81
N ASN A 725 11.70 5.60 -12.75
CA ASN A 725 10.45 4.86 -12.71
C ASN A 725 10.24 4.08 -14.04
N LYS A 726 9.97 2.77 -13.95
CA LYS A 726 9.71 1.91 -15.14
C LYS A 726 8.51 2.40 -15.97
N TYR A 727 7.60 3.13 -15.34
CA TYR A 727 6.34 3.58 -15.93
C TYR A 727 6.38 5.03 -16.44
N ALA A 728 7.28 5.90 -15.99
CA ALA A 728 7.38 7.28 -16.49
C ALA A 728 8.56 7.42 -17.47
N THR A 729 8.38 8.09 -18.61
CA THR A 729 9.47 8.26 -19.60
C THR A 729 9.62 9.71 -20.07
N GLY A 730 10.85 10.22 -20.08
CA GLY A 730 11.13 11.57 -20.59
C GLY A 730 10.77 12.68 -19.60
N SER A 731 10.02 13.69 -20.05
CA SER A 731 9.73 14.92 -19.29
C SER A 731 8.93 14.69 -18.01
N GLU A 732 8.16 13.61 -17.93
CA GLU A 732 7.32 13.22 -16.78
C GLU A 732 8.13 12.95 -15.49
N THR A 733 9.43 12.68 -15.64
CA THR A 733 10.35 12.39 -14.52
C THR A 733 10.98 13.64 -13.90
N ALA A 734 10.79 14.82 -14.52
CA ALA A 734 11.28 16.09 -13.99
C ALA A 734 10.49 16.49 -12.73
N ALA A 735 11.14 17.23 -11.83
CA ALA A 735 10.45 17.86 -10.72
C ALA A 735 9.38 18.82 -11.28
N PRO A 736 8.11 18.73 -10.86
CA PRO A 736 7.09 19.65 -11.33
C PRO A 736 7.43 21.09 -10.92
N ASP A 737 7.12 22.04 -11.81
CA ASP A 737 7.24 23.46 -11.56
C ASP A 737 5.95 24.20 -11.91
N ILE A 738 5.51 25.10 -11.03
CA ILE A 738 4.36 25.97 -11.32
C ILE A 738 4.62 27.41 -10.94
N THR A 739 3.84 28.31 -11.55
CA THR A 739 3.81 29.72 -11.19
C THR A 739 2.47 30.07 -10.57
N ILE A 740 2.51 30.60 -9.35
CA ILE A 740 1.37 31.13 -8.62
C ILE A 740 1.39 32.65 -8.69
N ASP A 741 0.34 33.24 -9.26
CA ASP A 741 0.21 34.69 -9.45
C ASP A 741 -0.82 35.35 -8.51
N VAL A 742 -1.38 34.57 -7.58
CA VAL A 742 -2.34 35.01 -6.55
C VAL A 742 -1.80 34.72 -5.15
N GLY A 743 -2.20 35.52 -4.15
CA GLY A 743 -1.73 35.35 -2.76
C GLY A 743 -2.64 34.44 -1.93
N SER A 744 -3.30 33.48 -2.59
CA SER A 744 -4.18 32.52 -1.95
C SER A 744 -3.43 31.68 -0.92
N SER A 745 -4.12 31.29 0.14
CA SER A 745 -3.72 30.22 1.04
C SER A 745 -3.48 28.92 0.26
N LEU A 746 -2.22 28.50 0.18
CA LEU A 746 -1.82 27.28 -0.52
C LEU A 746 -2.10 26.07 0.36
N ALA A 747 -2.79 25.10 -0.21
CA ALA A 747 -2.98 23.78 0.36
C ALA A 747 -2.18 22.76 -0.45
N PHE A 748 -1.92 21.60 0.15
CA PHE A 748 -1.21 20.51 -0.51
C PHE A 748 -1.97 19.21 -0.34
N GLY A 749 -1.82 18.31 -1.31
CA GLY A 749 -2.47 17.01 -1.22
C GLY A 749 -1.93 15.99 -2.18
N TRP A 750 -2.40 14.77 -1.97
CA TRP A 750 -2.36 13.68 -2.92
C TRP A 750 -3.65 12.87 -2.80
N THR A 751 -4.59 13.14 -3.70
CA THR A 751 -5.96 12.58 -3.71
C THR A 751 -6.14 11.43 -4.68
N GLY A 752 -5.10 11.04 -5.43
CA GLY A 752 -5.22 10.00 -6.46
C GLY A 752 -6.14 10.36 -7.64
N THR A 753 -6.81 11.52 -7.63
CA THR A 753 -7.64 12.06 -8.73
C THR A 753 -7.14 13.40 -9.25
N ASN A 754 -5.92 13.81 -8.87
CA ASN A 754 -5.39 15.14 -9.16
C ASN A 754 -5.09 15.39 -10.66
N ASN A 755 -5.19 14.40 -11.54
CA ASN A 755 -4.87 14.57 -12.96
C ASN A 755 -5.60 15.75 -13.60
N ASP A 756 -4.89 16.46 -14.48
CA ASP A 756 -5.52 17.41 -15.40
C ASP A 756 -6.62 16.70 -16.20
N SER A 757 -7.82 17.30 -16.17
CA SER A 757 -8.99 16.95 -16.99
C SER A 757 -8.70 16.77 -18.49
N SER A 758 -7.63 17.36 -19.02
CA SER A 758 -7.21 17.25 -20.43
C SER A 758 -6.35 16.00 -20.71
N THR A 759 -5.78 15.37 -19.68
CA THR A 759 -4.90 14.20 -19.76
C THR A 759 -5.65 12.91 -19.42
N ASN A 760 -6.58 12.52 -20.28
CA ASN A 760 -7.25 11.22 -20.13
C ASN A 760 -6.21 10.09 -20.23
N TYR A 761 -6.13 9.25 -19.19
CA TYR A 761 -5.43 7.98 -19.29
C TYR A 761 -6.14 7.16 -20.38
N ASN A 762 -5.47 7.05 -21.52
CA ASN A 762 -5.92 6.19 -22.60
C ASN A 762 -4.96 4.99 -22.66
N PRO A 763 -5.43 3.77 -22.32
CA PRO A 763 -4.60 2.58 -22.29
C PRO A 763 -3.97 2.25 -23.66
N SER A 764 -4.55 2.74 -24.76
CA SER A 764 -3.96 2.57 -26.10
C SER A 764 -2.89 3.61 -26.47
N THR A 765 -2.80 4.75 -25.77
CA THR A 765 -1.85 5.83 -26.11
C THR A 765 -0.83 6.15 -25.02
N LYS A 766 -0.91 5.53 -23.83
CA LYS A 766 0.04 5.75 -22.70
C LYS A 766 0.27 7.23 -22.39
N VAL A 767 -0.79 8.04 -22.32
CA VAL A 767 -0.67 9.43 -21.84
C VAL A 767 -0.71 9.37 -20.31
N PHE A 768 0.39 9.74 -19.67
CA PHE A 768 0.57 9.66 -18.21
C PHE A 768 0.01 10.92 -17.54
N GLY A 769 -0.90 10.75 -16.58
CA GLY A 769 -1.30 11.79 -15.63
C GLY A 769 -0.55 11.64 -14.29
N TRP A 770 -0.67 12.60 -13.39
CA TRP A 770 -0.06 12.62 -12.04
C TRP A 770 -0.28 11.33 -11.24
N THR A 771 -1.37 10.60 -11.49
CA THR A 771 -1.81 9.41 -10.75
C THR A 771 -1.44 8.09 -11.43
N SER A 772 -0.76 8.15 -12.58
CA SER A 772 -0.48 7.01 -13.47
C SER A 772 0.86 6.29 -13.21
N ALA A 773 1.51 6.58 -12.07
CA ALA A 773 2.68 5.87 -11.57
C ALA A 773 2.66 5.78 -10.03
N TYR A 774 3.70 5.18 -9.41
CA TYR A 774 3.84 5.13 -7.95
C TYR A 774 3.61 6.51 -7.30
N THR A 775 2.80 6.49 -6.24
CA THR A 775 2.11 7.68 -5.75
C THR A 775 2.81 8.34 -4.57
N ASN A 776 2.29 9.49 -4.14
CA ASN A 776 2.60 10.09 -2.85
C ASN A 776 1.59 9.69 -1.75
N LYS A 777 0.85 8.58 -1.92
CA LYS A 777 0.00 8.01 -0.87
C LYS A 777 0.86 7.46 0.26
N ILE A 778 0.34 7.48 1.48
CA ILE A 778 1.01 6.97 2.67
C ILE A 778 0.15 5.90 3.36
N VAL A 779 0.60 5.32 4.47
CA VAL A 779 -0.21 4.38 5.25
C VAL A 779 -1.44 5.09 5.81
N ALA A 780 -2.58 4.38 5.89
CA ALA A 780 -3.81 4.96 6.41
C ALA A 780 -3.63 5.45 7.87
N ASN A 781 -4.17 6.65 8.16
CA ASN A 781 -4.04 7.39 9.42
C ASN A 781 -2.63 7.89 9.76
N ASP A 782 -1.61 7.62 8.94
CA ASP A 782 -0.30 8.26 9.09
C ASP A 782 -0.38 9.73 8.66
N ILE A 783 0.61 10.52 9.06
CA ILE A 783 0.69 11.95 8.80
C ILE A 783 1.63 12.22 7.62
N ALA A 784 1.14 12.88 6.59
CA ALA A 784 1.94 13.51 5.55
C ALA A 784 2.45 14.86 6.08
N MET A 785 3.74 14.92 6.40
CA MET A 785 4.39 16.16 6.81
C MET A 785 4.92 16.89 5.58
N VAL A 786 4.24 17.93 5.15
CA VAL A 786 4.63 18.80 4.04
C VAL A 786 5.55 19.90 4.55
N THR A 787 6.75 20.02 3.98
CA THR A 787 7.72 21.06 4.33
C THR A 787 8.00 21.97 3.14
N ILE A 788 7.90 23.28 3.36
CA ILE A 788 8.20 24.31 2.37
C ILE A 788 9.58 24.91 2.67
N TYR A 789 10.43 25.00 1.65
CA TYR A 789 11.78 25.52 1.75
C TYR A 789 11.98 26.77 0.88
N ASP A 790 12.64 27.77 1.46
CA ASP A 790 13.32 28.84 0.74
C ASP A 790 14.82 28.53 0.67
N GLY A 791 15.29 28.15 -0.51
CA GLY A 791 16.63 27.59 -0.68
C GLY A 791 16.81 26.29 0.13
N ALA A 792 17.60 26.34 1.20
CA ALA A 792 17.83 25.20 2.11
C ALA A 792 17.15 25.36 3.48
N THR A 793 16.46 26.49 3.70
CA THR A 793 15.83 26.83 4.97
C THR A 793 14.36 26.41 4.93
N ALA A 794 13.93 25.58 5.88
CA ALA A 794 12.51 25.28 6.05
C ALA A 794 11.80 26.51 6.62
N ILE A 795 10.69 26.92 6.01
CA ILE A 795 9.93 28.12 6.39
C ILE A 795 8.50 27.79 6.86
N ALA A 796 8.00 26.59 6.56
CA ALA A 796 6.69 26.12 7.01
C ALA A 796 6.63 24.59 7.06
N HIS A 797 5.82 24.07 7.98
CA HIS A 797 5.47 22.66 8.13
C HIS A 797 3.96 22.52 8.23
N LEU A 798 3.36 21.78 7.30
CA LEU A 798 1.92 21.55 7.23
C LEU A 798 1.67 20.04 7.40
N GLN A 799 0.63 19.68 8.15
CA GLN A 799 0.27 18.28 8.39
C GLN A 799 -1.03 17.92 7.66
N ALA A 800 -1.10 16.67 7.23
CA ALA A 800 -2.31 16.08 6.70
C ALA A 800 -2.40 14.61 7.15
N GLU A 801 -3.52 14.22 7.73
CA GLU A 801 -3.80 12.82 8.03
C GLU A 801 -4.24 12.10 6.76
N ALA A 802 -3.73 10.90 6.53
CA ALA A 802 -4.13 10.08 5.41
C ALA A 802 -5.41 9.29 5.69
N ASP A 803 -6.28 9.23 4.69
CA ASP A 803 -7.50 8.45 4.70
C ASP A 803 -7.24 6.94 4.57
N LEU A 804 -8.32 6.15 4.47
CA LEU A 804 -8.24 4.69 4.42
C LEU A 804 -7.53 4.10 3.18
N ASP A 805 -7.36 4.87 2.11
CA ASP A 805 -6.62 4.53 0.89
C ASP A 805 -5.23 5.21 0.87
N GLY A 806 -4.85 5.92 1.93
CA GLY A 806 -3.57 6.60 2.03
C GLY A 806 -3.52 7.95 1.33
N GLN A 807 -4.66 8.48 0.88
CA GLN A 807 -4.75 9.82 0.32
C GLN A 807 -4.77 10.84 1.43
N TRP A 808 -4.25 12.02 1.17
CA TRP A 808 -4.18 13.07 2.18
C TRP A 808 -4.32 14.43 1.50
N THR A 809 -4.88 15.37 2.24
CA THR A 809 -4.93 16.79 1.89
C THR A 809 -4.73 17.57 3.16
N THR A 810 -3.96 18.65 3.11
CA THR A 810 -3.97 19.61 4.23
C THR A 810 -5.41 20.12 4.36
N SER A 811 -5.98 20.06 5.57
CA SER A 811 -7.41 20.31 5.84
C SER A 811 -7.67 21.78 6.19
N ALA A 812 -6.92 22.30 7.17
CA ALA A 812 -6.95 23.70 7.61
C ALA A 812 -5.57 24.37 7.49
N ASP A 813 -4.50 23.57 7.57
CA ASP A 813 -3.13 24.01 7.38
C ASP A 813 -2.91 24.52 5.94
N THR A 814 -2.82 25.84 5.81
CA THR A 814 -2.52 26.50 4.55
C THR A 814 -1.41 27.51 4.72
N GLN A 815 -0.64 27.73 3.65
CA GLN A 815 0.46 28.69 3.67
C GLN A 815 0.26 29.78 2.62
N GLN A 816 0.32 31.04 3.04
CA GLN A 816 0.49 32.15 2.10
C GLN A 816 1.99 32.45 1.93
N LEU A 817 2.40 32.70 0.69
CA LEU A 817 3.80 32.96 0.34
C LEU A 817 3.96 34.34 -0.30
N GLY A 818 5.15 34.93 -0.11
CA GLY A 818 5.61 36.10 -0.84
C GLY A 818 6.20 35.73 -2.20
N ASN A 819 6.61 36.72 -2.98
CA ASN A 819 7.33 36.54 -4.22
C ASN A 819 8.65 35.80 -3.98
N GLY A 820 8.88 34.73 -4.73
CA GLY A 820 10.06 33.89 -4.57
C GLY A 820 9.96 32.57 -5.32
N THR A 821 11.01 31.78 -5.22
CA THR A 821 11.03 30.39 -5.70
C THR A 821 11.22 29.49 -4.49
N TYR A 822 10.23 28.64 -4.22
CA TYR A 822 10.20 27.72 -3.10
C TYR A 822 10.27 26.28 -3.60
N THR A 823 10.75 25.38 -2.75
CA THR A 823 10.62 23.95 -2.99
C THR A 823 9.76 23.32 -1.91
N VAL A 824 8.89 22.39 -2.29
CA VAL A 824 7.98 21.71 -1.36
C VAL A 824 8.20 20.21 -1.47
N ALA A 825 8.30 19.55 -0.32
CA ALA A 825 8.42 18.10 -0.23
C ALA A 825 7.53 17.56 0.89
N MET A 826 7.24 16.27 0.86
CA MET A 826 6.48 15.56 1.88
C MET A 826 7.32 14.41 2.44
N GLN A 827 7.14 14.11 3.73
CA GLN A 827 7.63 12.88 4.36
C GLN A 827 6.55 12.27 5.24
N GLU A 828 6.45 10.94 5.24
CA GLU A 828 5.46 10.19 6.04
C GLU A 828 5.92 10.03 7.49
N TYR A 829 4.99 10.27 8.42
CA TYR A 829 5.15 10.15 9.86
C TYR A 829 4.05 9.24 10.42
N LEU A 830 4.35 8.52 11.49
CA LEU A 830 3.34 7.79 12.28
C LEU A 830 2.22 8.75 12.75
N PRO A 831 1.03 8.24 13.16
CA PRO A 831 -0.16 9.07 13.43
C PRO A 831 0.02 10.17 14.48
N GLY A 832 1.09 10.12 15.29
CA GLY A 832 1.45 11.19 16.23
C GLY A 832 2.22 12.37 15.62
N GLY A 833 2.53 12.37 14.32
CA GLY A 833 3.20 13.47 13.59
C GLY A 833 4.65 13.76 14.01
N THR A 834 5.24 12.98 14.92
CA THR A 834 6.58 13.25 15.47
C THR A 834 7.65 12.23 15.09
N THR A 835 7.25 11.04 14.68
CA THR A 835 8.16 9.94 14.37
C THR A 835 7.99 9.61 12.90
N ILE A 836 9.06 9.71 12.13
CA ILE A 836 9.07 9.32 10.71
C ILE A 836 8.67 7.85 10.62
N PHE A 837 7.83 7.50 9.65
CA PHE A 837 7.42 6.12 9.43
C PHE A 837 8.64 5.22 9.13
N GLY A 838 8.65 4.01 9.70
CA GLY A 838 9.77 3.06 9.68
C GLY A 838 10.62 3.05 10.96
N THR A 839 11.37 1.97 11.17
CA THR A 839 12.20 1.76 12.38
C THR A 839 13.70 1.75 12.07
N GLY A 840 14.53 2.11 13.07
CA GLY A 840 15.95 1.75 13.13
C GLY A 840 16.80 2.08 11.89
N THR A 841 17.54 1.06 11.41
CA THR A 841 18.37 1.10 10.18
C THR A 841 17.63 0.68 8.92
N SER A 842 16.41 0.18 9.05
CA SER A 842 15.54 0.04 7.89
C SER A 842 15.31 1.43 7.29
N ALA A 843 15.08 1.50 5.98
CA ALA A 843 14.83 2.80 5.34
C ALA A 843 13.62 3.44 6.04
N VAL A 844 13.85 4.58 6.68
CA VAL A 844 12.75 5.47 7.08
C VAL A 844 12.04 5.94 5.81
N ALA A 845 10.78 6.34 5.93
CA ALA A 845 10.07 6.95 4.83
C ALA A 845 10.93 8.05 4.19
N PRO A 846 11.29 7.93 2.89
CA PRO A 846 12.10 8.92 2.23
C PRO A 846 11.30 10.21 2.04
N ILE A 847 12.01 11.32 1.92
CA ILE A 847 11.42 12.59 1.47
C ILE A 847 10.99 12.40 0.02
N SER A 848 9.80 12.89 -0.32
CA SER A 848 9.25 12.85 -1.67
C SER A 848 10.11 13.60 -2.69
N ALA A 849 9.79 13.43 -3.96
CA ALA A 849 10.25 14.37 -4.98
C ALA A 849 9.79 15.80 -4.64
N VAL A 850 10.50 16.79 -5.15
CA VAL A 850 10.22 18.20 -4.86
C VAL A 850 9.25 18.79 -5.89
N LEU A 851 8.30 19.59 -5.42
CA LEU A 851 7.54 20.56 -6.23
C LEU A 851 8.25 21.91 -6.17
N THR A 852 8.48 22.53 -7.32
CA THR A 852 8.99 23.92 -7.40
C THR A 852 7.84 24.89 -7.54
N LEU A 853 7.72 25.82 -6.59
CA LEU A 853 6.69 26.86 -6.59
C LEU A 853 7.33 28.22 -6.88
N ASN A 854 6.97 28.85 -7.99
CA ASN A 854 7.35 30.23 -8.30
C ASN A 854 6.18 31.16 -7.96
N VAL A 855 6.30 31.95 -6.91
CA VAL A 855 5.28 32.92 -6.53
C VAL A 855 5.64 34.28 -7.14
N SER A 856 4.70 34.85 -7.90
CA SER A 856 4.89 36.09 -8.63
C SER A 856 3.63 36.96 -8.59
N LEU A 857 3.37 37.53 -7.42
CA LEU A 857 2.29 38.47 -7.15
C LEU A 857 2.53 39.80 -7.84
N THR A 858 1.48 40.30 -8.51
CA THR A 858 1.46 41.64 -9.07
C THR A 858 1.38 42.67 -7.95
N GLN A 859 2.34 43.60 -7.89
CA GLN A 859 2.32 44.68 -6.91
C GLN A 859 1.26 45.74 -7.28
N LEU A 860 0.25 45.89 -6.43
CA LEU A 860 -0.82 46.88 -6.53
C LEU A 860 -0.42 48.18 -5.83
N THR A 861 -1.10 49.26 -6.20
CA THR A 861 -0.90 50.57 -5.57
C THR A 861 -1.87 50.70 -4.40
N LEU A 862 -1.35 50.92 -3.19
CA LEU A 862 -2.16 51.18 -2.00
C LEU A 862 -2.66 52.63 -1.98
N GLN A 863 -3.88 52.85 -1.52
CA GLN A 863 -4.49 54.16 -1.34
C GLN A 863 -5.42 54.16 -0.11
N GLU A 864 -5.91 55.34 0.26
CA GLU A 864 -6.99 55.46 1.24
C GLU A 864 -8.37 55.23 0.59
N THR A 865 -9.35 54.83 1.41
CA THR A 865 -10.76 54.82 1.02
C THR A 865 -11.29 56.24 0.82
N SER A 866 -12.43 56.38 0.14
CA SER A 866 -13.05 57.71 -0.08
C SER A 866 -13.48 58.43 1.21
N SER A 867 -13.68 57.68 2.30
CA SER A 867 -13.93 58.20 3.65
C SER A 867 -12.66 58.58 4.42
N GLY A 868 -11.48 58.17 3.94
CA GLY A 868 -10.17 58.49 4.55
C GLY A 868 -9.86 57.71 5.84
N ASP A 869 -10.65 56.70 6.18
CA ASP A 869 -10.59 55.95 7.45
C ASP A 869 -10.07 54.51 7.29
N ALA A 870 -9.78 54.06 6.06
CA ALA A 870 -9.28 52.72 5.77
C ALA A 870 -8.32 52.68 4.58
N LEU A 871 -7.56 51.59 4.47
CA LEU A 871 -6.67 51.31 3.33
C LEU A 871 -7.38 50.40 2.32
N GLN A 872 -7.12 50.62 1.04
CA GLN A 872 -7.59 49.77 -0.06
C GLN A 872 -6.61 49.86 -1.23
N PHE A 873 -6.71 48.97 -2.21
CA PHE A 873 -5.94 49.12 -3.44
C PHE A 873 -6.59 50.10 -4.43
N ALA A 874 -5.76 50.75 -5.24
CA ALA A 874 -6.21 51.61 -6.33
C ALA A 874 -6.83 50.76 -7.45
N PRO A 875 -7.78 51.28 -8.23
CA PRO A 875 -8.36 50.55 -9.35
C PRO A 875 -7.27 49.96 -10.26
N HIS A 876 -7.32 48.64 -10.46
CA HIS A 876 -6.40 47.87 -11.29
C HIS A 876 -7.16 47.09 -12.36
N GLY A 877 -6.44 46.40 -13.25
CA GLY A 877 -7.06 45.48 -14.21
C GLY A 877 -7.62 44.23 -13.52
N ASP A 878 -8.32 43.40 -14.28
CA ASP A 878 -8.85 42.12 -13.78
C ASP A 878 -7.70 41.24 -13.27
N LEU A 879 -7.81 40.80 -12.01
CA LEU A 879 -6.95 39.82 -11.37
C LEU A 879 -7.72 38.51 -11.19
N ARG A 880 -7.01 37.43 -10.89
CA ARG A 880 -7.61 36.16 -10.49
C ARG A 880 -8.13 36.24 -9.05
N ASP A 881 -9.16 35.46 -8.73
CA ASP A 881 -9.72 35.37 -7.38
C ASP A 881 -8.61 35.01 -6.35
N GLY A 882 -8.57 35.73 -5.23
CA GLY A 882 -7.52 35.59 -4.21
C GLY A 882 -6.24 36.40 -4.49
N ALA A 883 -6.26 37.31 -5.47
CA ALA A 883 -5.20 38.29 -5.64
C ALA A 883 -5.14 39.29 -4.48
N GLY A 884 -4.00 39.96 -4.33
CA GLY A 884 -3.75 40.90 -3.25
C GLY A 884 -2.26 41.09 -3.02
N ASN A 885 -1.89 41.81 -1.97
CA ASN A 885 -0.50 42.02 -1.61
C ASN A 885 -0.24 41.95 -0.11
N TRP A 886 1.01 41.64 0.22
CA TRP A 886 1.56 41.79 1.54
C TRP A 886 1.79 43.26 1.89
N LEU A 887 1.33 43.64 3.07
CA LEU A 887 1.47 44.96 3.66
C LEU A 887 2.38 44.88 4.89
N HIS A 888 3.41 45.70 4.90
CA HIS A 888 4.35 45.84 6.02
C HIS A 888 3.98 47.07 6.83
N PHE A 889 3.80 46.91 8.14
CA PHE A 889 3.47 47.97 9.09
C PHE A 889 4.69 48.27 9.97
N ASP A 890 5.43 49.30 9.58
CA ASP A 890 6.61 49.74 10.31
C ASP A 890 6.25 50.86 11.30
N PRO A 891 6.49 50.70 12.61
CA PRO A 891 6.20 51.73 13.60
C PRO A 891 7.08 52.96 13.38
N VAL A 892 6.47 54.14 13.40
CA VAL A 892 7.18 55.41 13.40
C VAL A 892 7.62 55.73 14.83
N ALA A 893 8.91 56.02 14.98
CA ALA A 893 9.52 56.31 16.28
C ALA A 893 8.80 57.45 17.02
N GLY A 894 8.59 57.27 18.33
CA GLY A 894 8.02 58.30 19.22
C GLY A 894 6.49 58.37 19.23
N THR A 895 5.79 57.45 18.57
CA THR A 895 4.33 57.31 18.66
C THR A 895 3.92 56.31 19.76
N GLN A 896 2.68 56.35 20.26
CA GLN A 896 2.27 55.63 21.46
C GLN A 896 0.76 55.32 21.55
N LEU A 897 0.41 54.09 21.93
CA LEU A 897 -0.91 53.80 22.50
C LEU A 897 -0.93 54.08 24.00
N PRO A 898 -2.13 54.21 24.60
CA PRO A 898 -2.30 53.93 26.02
C PRO A 898 -1.71 52.56 26.38
N GLN A 899 -1.05 52.47 27.54
CA GLN A 899 -0.43 51.23 28.04
C GLN A 899 -1.48 50.12 28.16
N GLY A 900 -1.19 48.91 27.66
CA GLY A 900 -2.13 47.79 27.58
C GLY A 900 -3.15 47.84 26.43
N ALA A 901 -3.16 48.88 25.58
CA ALA A 901 -4.06 48.94 24.42
C ALA A 901 -3.43 48.31 23.17
N GLN A 902 -4.28 47.79 22.28
CA GLN A 902 -3.88 47.21 20.98
C GLN A 902 -4.68 47.84 19.84
N LEU A 903 -4.00 48.21 18.76
CA LEU A 903 -4.64 48.55 17.49
C LEU A 903 -4.95 47.25 16.75
N LEU A 904 -6.22 47.02 16.45
CA LEU A 904 -6.73 45.89 15.68
C LEU A 904 -6.85 46.32 14.21
N LEU A 905 -6.29 45.52 13.31
CA LEU A 905 -6.35 45.72 11.87
C LEU A 905 -7.34 44.68 11.33
N TYR A 906 -8.47 45.12 10.78
CA TYR A 906 -9.56 44.20 10.41
C TYR A 906 -10.05 44.42 8.98
N ALA A 907 -10.46 43.33 8.33
CA ALA A 907 -10.88 43.34 6.94
C ALA A 907 -12.40 43.57 6.79
N THR A 908 -12.76 44.33 5.76
CA THR A 908 -14.15 44.44 5.30
C THR A 908 -14.24 44.36 3.78
N THR A 909 -15.41 44.00 3.28
CA THR A 909 -15.81 44.31 1.90
C THR A 909 -15.96 45.82 1.71
N ALA A 910 -16.07 46.27 0.45
CA ALA A 910 -16.26 47.69 0.13
C ALA A 910 -17.54 48.34 0.69
N ASP A 911 -18.54 47.54 1.07
CA ASP A 911 -19.78 48.02 1.73
C ASP A 911 -19.70 48.04 3.26
N GLY A 912 -18.55 47.63 3.83
CA GLY A 912 -18.27 47.63 5.27
C GLY A 912 -18.69 46.35 5.99
N THR A 913 -19.03 45.28 5.27
CA THR A 913 -19.29 43.97 5.88
C THR A 913 -17.99 43.33 6.34
N LEU A 914 -17.94 42.82 7.57
CA LEU A 914 -16.76 42.15 8.13
C LEU A 914 -16.43 40.88 7.34
N VAL A 915 -15.13 40.67 7.10
CA VAL A 915 -14.57 39.47 6.46
C VAL A 915 -13.67 38.76 7.46
N GLY A 916 -13.98 37.49 7.76
CA GLY A 916 -13.18 36.66 8.65
C GLY A 916 -11.81 36.33 8.04
N ARG A 917 -10.85 35.92 8.88
CA ARG A 917 -9.52 35.42 8.43
C ARG A 917 -9.62 34.25 7.45
N ASP A 918 -10.66 33.44 7.60
CA ASP A 918 -11.01 32.31 6.73
C ASP A 918 -11.73 32.72 5.43
N GLY A 919 -11.91 34.03 5.21
CA GLY A 919 -12.62 34.59 4.07
C GLY A 919 -14.14 34.58 4.21
N THR A 920 -14.71 34.12 5.32
CA THR A 920 -16.17 34.13 5.52
C THR A 920 -16.71 35.56 5.61
N ILE A 921 -17.88 35.80 5.01
CA ILE A 921 -18.50 37.13 4.93
C ILE A 921 -19.91 37.07 5.51
N GLY A 922 -20.28 38.03 6.36
CA GLY A 922 -21.66 38.26 6.76
C GLY A 922 -21.89 38.44 8.26
N GLY A 923 -23.16 38.48 8.67
CA GLY A 923 -23.57 38.88 10.03
C GLY A 923 -23.17 37.95 11.18
N GLY A 924 -22.56 36.79 10.88
CA GLY A 924 -21.99 35.88 11.88
C GLY A 924 -20.53 36.15 12.23
N VAL A 925 -19.82 36.95 11.42
CA VAL A 925 -18.40 37.29 11.62
C VAL A 925 -18.30 38.39 12.68
N SER A 926 -17.60 38.12 13.77
CA SER A 926 -17.29 39.12 14.79
C SER A 926 -16.09 39.97 14.40
N LEU A 927 -15.89 41.11 15.07
CA LEU A 927 -14.70 41.92 14.84
C LEU A 927 -13.40 41.17 15.19
N ALA A 928 -13.45 40.25 16.15
CA ALA A 928 -12.30 39.42 16.48
C ALA A 928 -11.95 38.48 15.32
N ASP A 929 -12.96 37.86 14.70
CA ASP A 929 -12.80 36.95 13.56
C ASP A 929 -12.26 37.70 12.32
N ALA A 930 -12.65 38.97 12.16
CA ALA A 930 -12.20 39.82 11.06
C ALA A 930 -10.85 40.52 11.30
N THR A 931 -10.31 40.48 12.51
CA THR A 931 -9.03 41.12 12.84
C THR A 931 -7.89 40.29 12.26
N LEU A 932 -7.22 40.76 11.22
CA LEU A 932 -6.08 40.10 10.57
C LEU A 932 -4.77 40.24 11.36
N ALA A 933 -4.62 41.34 12.11
CA ALA A 933 -3.42 41.58 12.91
C ALA A 933 -3.66 42.51 14.10
N ARG A 934 -2.73 42.47 15.05
CA ARG A 934 -2.74 43.31 16.26
C ARG A 934 -1.39 44.01 16.42
N LEU A 935 -1.43 45.31 16.64
CA LEU A 935 -0.25 46.14 16.88
C LEU A 935 -0.37 46.80 18.24
N GLY A 936 0.62 46.58 19.11
CA GLY A 936 0.70 47.25 20.39
C GLY A 936 1.86 48.24 20.50
N SER A 937 2.04 48.80 21.69
CA SER A 937 3.20 49.61 22.06
C SER A 937 3.60 49.26 23.50
N MET A 938 4.86 48.84 23.70
CA MET A 938 5.32 48.34 25.01
C MET A 938 6.36 49.28 25.59
N ARG A 939 6.06 49.83 26.78
CA ARG A 939 6.95 50.70 27.52
C ARG A 939 7.08 50.24 28.96
N SER A 940 8.23 50.51 29.53
CA SER A 940 8.41 50.47 30.98
C SER A 940 7.56 51.51 31.68
N ASP A 941 7.37 51.36 32.99
CA ASP A 941 6.67 52.34 33.84
C ASP A 941 7.36 53.72 33.83
N GLY A 942 8.64 53.75 33.48
CA GLY A 942 9.42 54.98 33.28
C GLY A 942 9.23 55.64 31.91
N GLY A 943 8.42 55.06 31.02
CA GLY A 943 8.15 55.55 29.68
C GLY A 943 9.20 55.20 28.62
N MET A 944 10.17 54.33 28.92
CA MET A 944 11.13 53.84 27.92
C MET A 944 10.50 52.75 27.06
N GLU A 945 10.67 52.84 25.74
CA GLU A 945 10.27 51.80 24.77
C GLU A 945 11.05 50.51 25.03
N LEU A 946 10.34 49.39 25.18
CA LEU A 946 10.94 48.09 25.49
C LEU A 946 11.42 47.38 24.22
N LEU A 947 10.53 47.20 23.24
CA LEU A 947 10.80 46.52 21.98
C LEU A 947 10.05 47.21 20.83
N LYS A 948 10.64 47.16 19.63
CA LYS A 948 9.99 47.63 18.39
C LYS A 948 9.08 46.54 17.83
N LEU A 949 7.86 46.93 17.48
CA LEU A 949 6.78 46.04 17.09
C LEU A 949 6.34 46.33 15.64
N GLY A 950 6.78 45.48 14.72
CA GLY A 950 6.33 45.48 13.33
C GLY A 950 5.27 44.40 13.10
N GLN A 951 4.62 44.48 11.95
CA GLN A 951 3.67 43.47 11.51
C GLN A 951 3.60 43.41 9.99
N THR A 952 3.50 42.20 9.46
CA THR A 952 3.21 41.92 8.06
C THR A 952 1.85 41.22 7.97
N LEU A 953 1.02 41.54 6.97
CA LEU A 953 -0.24 40.84 6.71
C LEU A 953 -0.58 40.87 5.22
N PHE A 954 -1.34 39.89 4.75
CA PHE A 954 -1.84 39.87 3.38
C PHE A 954 -3.22 40.55 3.31
N LEU A 955 -3.40 41.47 2.37
CA LEU A 955 -4.70 42.09 2.08
C LEU A 955 -5.15 41.67 0.67
N PRO A 956 -6.31 40.99 0.55
CA PRO A 956 -6.94 40.72 -0.74
C PRO A 956 -7.35 41.99 -1.50
N ASP A 957 -7.35 41.91 -2.83
CA ASP A 957 -7.58 43.06 -3.71
C ASP A 957 -9.01 43.62 -3.64
N ASP A 958 -9.97 42.77 -3.27
CA ASP A 958 -11.39 43.09 -3.12
C ASP A 958 -11.79 43.57 -1.70
N GLN A 959 -10.83 43.68 -0.78
CA GLN A 959 -11.04 44.03 0.62
C GLN A 959 -10.50 45.42 0.98
N GLN A 960 -11.01 45.96 2.09
CA GLN A 960 -10.54 47.17 2.74
C GLN A 960 -10.03 46.83 4.13
N LEU A 961 -8.90 47.45 4.52
CA LEU A 961 -8.33 47.29 5.85
C LEU A 961 -8.68 48.49 6.73
N HIS A 962 -9.46 48.22 7.77
CA HIS A 962 -9.92 49.18 8.76
C HIS A 962 -9.19 48.99 10.10
N PHE A 963 -9.41 49.95 11.01
CA PHE A 963 -8.71 50.01 12.29
C PHE A 963 -9.70 50.11 13.46
N ALA A 964 -9.48 49.35 14.52
CA ALA A 964 -10.19 49.46 15.79
C ALA A 964 -9.19 49.51 16.96
N LEU A 965 -9.57 50.09 18.10
CA LEU A 965 -8.71 50.14 19.30
C LEU A 965 -9.30 49.25 20.38
N LEU A 966 -8.57 48.20 20.78
CA LEU A 966 -8.82 47.45 22.00
C LEU A 966 -8.19 48.22 23.16
N ASN A 967 -9.03 48.78 24.03
CA ASN A 967 -8.60 49.54 25.19
C ASN A 967 -8.10 48.60 26.31
N PRO A 968 -7.32 49.11 27.28
CA PRO A 968 -6.77 48.29 28.37
C PRO A 968 -7.84 47.66 29.27
N ASP A 969 -9.03 48.28 29.33
CA ASP A 969 -10.18 47.75 30.06
C ASP A 969 -10.95 46.63 29.31
N GLY A 970 -10.46 46.22 28.15
CA GLY A 970 -11.06 45.20 27.28
C GLY A 970 -12.19 45.71 26.38
N THR A 971 -12.53 47.00 26.41
CA THR A 971 -13.55 47.59 25.51
C THR A 971 -12.97 47.89 24.13
N ILE A 972 -13.81 47.87 23.09
CA ILE A 972 -13.37 48.17 21.71
C ILE A 972 -13.94 49.52 21.26
N THR A 973 -13.04 50.41 20.83
CA THR A 973 -13.37 51.59 20.04
C THR A 973 -13.32 51.21 18.56
N SER A 974 -14.47 50.92 17.94
CA SER A 974 -14.56 50.37 16.57
C SER A 974 -14.21 51.36 15.46
N ARG A 975 -14.14 52.67 15.76
CA ARG A 975 -13.74 53.74 14.83
C ARG A 975 -12.87 54.76 15.56
N PRO A 976 -11.60 54.44 15.81
CA PRO A 976 -10.64 55.41 16.33
C PRO A 976 -10.43 56.52 15.30
N ASP A 977 -10.02 57.71 15.76
CA ASP A 977 -9.64 58.81 14.86
C ASP A 977 -8.33 58.42 14.16
N VAL A 978 -8.43 58.05 12.88
CA VAL A 978 -7.32 57.61 12.02
C VAL A 978 -7.24 58.54 10.82
N HIS A 979 -6.03 58.94 10.49
CA HIS A 979 -5.68 59.75 9.33
C HIS A 979 -4.64 59.01 8.51
N ILE A 980 -4.96 58.79 7.24
CA ILE A 980 -4.09 58.13 6.29
C ILE A 980 -3.51 59.20 5.38
N THR A 981 -2.20 59.20 5.14
CA THR A 981 -1.54 60.21 4.30
C THR A 981 -0.53 59.56 3.37
N PRO A 982 -0.72 59.66 2.04
CA PRO A 982 0.25 59.16 1.06
C PRO A 982 1.60 59.85 1.22
N GLN A 983 2.68 59.08 1.09
CA GLN A 983 4.06 59.57 1.14
C GLN A 983 4.69 59.55 -0.26
N ASN A 984 5.72 60.38 -0.47
CA ASN A 984 6.39 60.50 -1.77
C ASN A 984 7.13 59.22 -2.23
N ASN A 985 7.41 58.31 -1.30
CA ASN A 985 8.04 57.01 -1.56
C ASN A 985 7.01 55.91 -1.89
N GLY A 986 5.72 56.24 -1.98
CA GLY A 986 4.64 55.28 -2.23
C GLY A 986 4.13 54.54 -1.01
N SER A 987 4.66 54.81 0.20
CA SER A 987 4.08 54.29 1.44
C SER A 987 2.88 55.12 1.89
N MET A 988 2.05 54.56 2.75
CA MET A 988 0.95 55.26 3.41
C MET A 988 1.33 55.48 4.88
N LEU A 989 1.31 56.73 5.34
CA LEU A 989 1.43 57.02 6.77
C LEU A 989 0.06 56.92 7.41
N VAL A 990 -0.17 55.90 8.22
CA VAL A 990 -1.39 55.77 9.02
C VAL A 990 -1.11 56.34 10.41
N THR A 991 -1.84 57.36 10.82
CA THR A 991 -1.72 57.98 12.15
C THR A 991 -3.07 57.97 12.84
N GLY A 992 -3.17 57.36 14.01
CA GLY A 992 -4.43 57.32 14.74
C GLY A 992 -4.31 56.59 16.08
N ALA A 993 -5.24 56.86 16.99
CA ALA A 993 -5.24 56.32 18.36
C ALA A 993 -3.94 56.56 19.18
N GLY A 994 -3.06 57.44 18.71
CA GLY A 994 -1.76 57.75 19.31
C GLY A 994 -0.56 57.06 18.64
N LEU A 995 -0.77 56.10 17.74
CA LEU A 995 0.28 55.45 16.95
C LEU A 995 0.42 56.08 15.55
N SER A 996 1.62 55.97 14.98
CA SER A 996 1.83 56.15 13.55
C SER A 996 2.63 54.99 12.97
N PHE A 997 2.20 54.50 11.81
CA PHE A 997 2.87 53.45 11.05
C PHE A 997 3.13 53.91 9.61
N SER A 998 4.29 53.55 9.07
CA SER A 998 4.50 53.55 7.64
C SER A 998 4.03 52.21 7.09
N VAL A 999 3.07 52.24 6.18
CA VAL A 999 2.52 51.05 5.52
C VAL A 999 3.07 50.97 4.11
N THR A 1000 3.80 49.90 3.79
CA THR A 1000 4.37 49.65 2.47
C THR A 1000 3.80 48.38 1.87
N VAL A 1001 3.55 48.41 0.56
CA VAL A 1001 3.25 47.19 -0.20
C VAL A 1001 4.58 46.49 -0.51
N GLY A 1002 4.74 45.26 -0.05
CA GLY A 1002 5.99 44.51 -0.18
C GLY A 1002 5.75 43.01 -0.26
N ASN A 1003 5.71 42.47 -1.48
CA ASN A 1003 5.45 41.04 -1.69
C ASN A 1003 6.64 40.13 -1.37
N ASN A 1004 7.84 40.66 -1.14
CA ASN A 1004 8.98 39.83 -0.73
C ASN A 1004 8.94 39.68 0.79
N LEU A 1005 8.85 38.44 1.26
CA LEU A 1005 8.89 38.09 2.68
C LEU A 1005 10.26 37.52 3.05
N ASP A 1006 10.66 37.71 4.29
CA ASP A 1006 11.84 37.07 4.86
C ASP A 1006 11.47 35.92 5.83
N HIS A 1007 12.48 35.23 6.37
CA HIS A 1007 12.25 34.11 7.28
C HIS A 1007 11.53 34.54 8.57
N GLN A 1008 11.75 35.78 9.03
CA GLN A 1008 11.11 36.30 10.22
C GLN A 1008 9.60 36.49 10.00
N ASP A 1009 9.21 36.95 8.81
CA ASP A 1009 7.81 37.01 8.40
C ASP A 1009 7.18 35.62 8.47
N TYR A 1010 7.81 34.59 7.88
CA TYR A 1010 7.27 33.22 7.89
C TYR A 1010 7.17 32.61 9.28
N PHE A 1011 8.13 32.88 10.17
CA PHE A 1011 8.12 32.39 11.55
C PHE A 1011 6.88 32.87 12.35
N ALA A 1012 6.24 33.96 11.93
CA ALA A 1012 5.01 34.49 12.52
C ALA A 1012 3.70 34.00 11.85
N SER A 1013 3.76 33.06 10.89
CA SER A 1013 2.59 32.59 10.13
C SER A 1013 1.43 32.17 11.03
N GLU A 1014 1.72 31.34 12.03
CA GLU A 1014 0.73 30.76 12.93
C GLU A 1014 0.03 31.81 13.80
N GLN A 1015 0.76 32.88 14.16
CA GLN A 1015 0.18 33.98 14.93
C GLN A 1015 -0.81 34.77 14.08
N ARG A 1016 -0.56 34.87 12.77
CA ARG A 1016 -1.44 35.55 11.82
C ARG A 1016 -2.68 34.73 11.49
N SER A 1017 -2.56 33.41 11.33
CA SER A 1017 -3.72 32.53 11.12
C SER A 1017 -4.58 32.43 12.39
N SER A 1018 -4.00 31.96 13.50
CA SER A 1018 -4.76 31.55 14.71
C SER A 1018 -4.99 32.65 15.75
N ASN A 1019 -4.20 33.73 15.74
CA ASN A 1019 -4.13 34.73 16.82
C ASN A 1019 -3.59 34.16 18.16
N LEU A 1020 -3.02 32.97 18.16
CA LEU A 1020 -2.48 32.35 19.37
C LEU A 1020 -1.01 32.73 19.57
N PRO A 1021 -0.54 32.84 20.82
CA PRO A 1021 0.86 33.12 21.14
C PRO A 1021 1.72 31.85 21.01
N VAL A 1022 1.70 31.22 19.82
CA VAL A 1022 2.47 30.02 19.48
C VAL A 1022 3.43 30.31 18.31
N VAL A 1023 4.48 29.50 18.23
CA VAL A 1023 5.40 29.40 17.07
C VAL A 1023 5.74 27.94 16.84
N TYR A 1024 5.92 27.54 15.57
CA TYR A 1024 6.43 26.22 15.26
C TYR A 1024 7.96 26.20 15.37
N LEU A 1025 8.53 25.20 16.04
CA LEU A 1025 9.98 25.05 16.20
C LEU A 1025 10.42 23.62 15.92
N THR A 1026 11.61 23.50 15.32
CA THR A 1026 12.27 22.22 15.07
C THR A 1026 13.32 21.91 16.15
N GLN A 1027 13.53 20.62 16.44
CA GLN A 1027 14.54 20.24 17.44
C GLN A 1027 15.95 20.63 16.95
N GLY A 1028 16.70 21.32 17.80
CA GLY A 1028 18.06 21.79 17.49
C GLY A 1028 18.12 23.13 16.76
N GLU A 1029 16.98 23.72 16.39
CA GLU A 1029 16.87 25.06 15.82
C GLU A 1029 17.45 26.10 16.79
N SER A 1030 18.03 27.17 16.23
CA SER A 1030 18.63 28.25 17.02
C SER A 1030 17.80 29.53 16.87
N ILE A 1031 17.27 30.00 18.00
CA ILE A 1031 16.40 31.16 18.08
C ILE A 1031 17.06 32.22 18.95
N HIS A 1032 17.12 33.45 18.48
CA HIS A 1032 17.49 34.59 19.30
C HIS A 1032 16.28 35.06 20.11
N VAL A 1033 16.40 35.09 21.44
CA VAL A 1033 15.35 35.54 22.34
C VAL A 1033 15.76 36.87 22.98
N GLU A 1034 15.04 37.94 22.67
CA GLU A 1034 15.13 39.21 23.38
C GLU A 1034 14.02 39.28 24.42
N ALA A 1035 14.37 39.51 25.69
CA ALA A 1035 13.40 39.72 26.76
C ALA A 1035 13.61 41.09 27.41
N ALA A 1036 12.58 41.92 27.41
CA ALA A 1036 12.56 43.22 28.05
C ALA A 1036 11.32 43.36 28.94
N GLY A 1037 11.32 44.29 29.90
CA GLY A 1037 10.15 44.45 30.76
C GLY A 1037 10.35 45.48 31.87
N SER A 1038 9.29 45.70 32.64
CA SER A 1038 9.26 46.60 33.81
C SER A 1038 8.56 45.97 35.01
N ALA A 1039 8.86 44.70 35.29
CA ALA A 1039 8.25 43.99 36.42
C ALA A 1039 8.85 44.37 37.78
N LYS A 1040 7.98 44.40 38.80
CA LYS A 1040 8.43 44.32 40.20
C LYS A 1040 8.95 42.92 40.55
N ASN A 1041 8.33 41.88 40.02
CA ASN A 1041 8.70 40.49 40.29
C ASN A 1041 9.88 40.04 39.41
N ALA A 1042 10.68 39.09 39.91
CA ALA A 1042 11.74 38.45 39.14
C ALA A 1042 11.21 37.18 38.45
N ASN A 1043 10.59 37.35 37.29
CA ASN A 1043 9.91 36.29 36.56
C ASN A 1043 10.88 35.46 35.72
N THR A 1044 10.52 34.20 35.48
CA THR A 1044 11.26 33.28 34.60
C THR A 1044 10.39 32.89 33.41
N ILE A 1045 10.92 33.01 32.20
CA ILE A 1045 10.28 32.50 30.98
C ILE A 1045 10.84 31.13 30.64
N HIS A 1046 9.92 30.21 30.35
CA HIS A 1046 10.18 28.94 29.70
C HIS A 1046 9.40 28.86 28.39
N PHE A 1047 9.81 27.98 27.49
CA PHE A 1047 9.02 27.58 26.33
C PHE A 1047 8.54 26.16 26.52
N VAL A 1048 7.29 25.90 26.14
CA VAL A 1048 6.62 24.60 26.31
C VAL A 1048 5.98 24.21 24.99
N ARG A 1049 6.17 22.94 24.61
CA ARG A 1049 5.44 22.36 23.47
C ARG A 1049 4.02 22.06 23.90
N PHE A 1050 3.05 22.66 23.22
CA PHE A 1050 1.63 22.39 23.44
C PHE A 1050 1.13 21.35 22.44
N ASP A 1051 0.12 20.59 22.86
CA ASP A 1051 -0.69 19.78 21.96
C ASP A 1051 -1.65 20.75 21.27
N TYR A 1052 -1.47 20.93 19.95
CA TYR A 1052 -2.19 21.89 19.11
C TYR A 1052 -3.10 21.14 18.14
N ASP A 1053 -4.34 21.58 18.02
CA ASP A 1053 -5.29 21.10 17.02
C ASP A 1053 -5.32 22.08 15.85
N HIS A 1054 -4.84 21.59 14.72
CA HIS A 1054 -4.70 22.34 13.47
C HIS A 1054 -6.05 22.65 12.81
N ASP A 1055 -7.05 21.77 12.94
CA ASP A 1055 -8.34 21.96 12.28
C ASP A 1055 -9.17 23.07 12.94
N SER A 1056 -8.98 23.24 14.25
CA SER A 1056 -9.71 24.23 15.04
C SER A 1056 -8.88 25.47 15.42
N ASP A 1057 -7.59 25.50 15.08
CA ASP A 1057 -6.63 26.50 15.53
C ASP A 1057 -6.65 26.69 17.05
N THR A 1058 -6.60 25.60 17.82
CA THR A 1058 -6.68 25.65 19.29
C THR A 1058 -5.62 24.84 20.02
N ILE A 1059 -5.26 25.29 21.22
CA ILE A 1059 -4.47 24.51 22.18
C ILE A 1059 -5.40 23.52 22.88
N VAL A 1060 -5.14 22.23 22.72
CA VAL A 1060 -5.95 21.14 23.32
C VAL A 1060 -5.31 20.52 24.55
N GLY A 1061 -4.00 20.68 24.76
CA GLY A 1061 -3.32 20.10 25.92
C GLY A 1061 -1.82 20.34 26.00
N VAL A 1062 -1.17 19.65 26.93
CA VAL A 1062 0.29 19.48 27.01
C VAL A 1062 0.60 18.05 27.43
N GLY A 1063 1.35 17.32 26.60
CA GLY A 1063 1.81 15.97 26.93
C GLY A 1063 0.65 14.99 27.16
N GLY A 1064 -0.45 15.14 26.43
CA GLY A 1064 -1.67 14.34 26.54
C GLY A 1064 -2.58 14.73 27.71
N VAL A 1065 -2.24 15.78 28.46
CA VAL A 1065 -3.12 16.33 29.51
C VAL A 1065 -3.95 17.46 28.93
N ALA A 1066 -5.27 17.31 28.99
CA ALA A 1066 -6.22 18.27 28.43
C ALA A 1066 -6.04 19.70 28.97
N TYR A 1067 -6.18 20.67 28.08
CA TYR A 1067 -6.12 22.09 28.38
C TYR A 1067 -7.19 22.49 29.40
N GLY A 1068 -6.78 23.22 30.44
CA GLY A 1068 -7.73 23.78 31.40
C GLY A 1068 -7.10 24.30 32.68
N ASN A 1069 -7.86 25.10 33.42
CA ASN A 1069 -7.43 25.63 34.73
C ASN A 1069 -7.45 24.53 35.81
N THR A 1070 -6.49 23.61 35.74
CA THR A 1070 -6.33 22.49 36.67
C THR A 1070 -4.88 22.36 37.13
N ASP A 1071 -4.67 21.77 38.32
CA ASP A 1071 -3.32 21.48 38.81
C ASP A 1071 -2.59 20.45 37.94
N ALA A 1072 -3.34 19.49 37.36
CA ALA A 1072 -2.79 18.49 36.46
C ALA A 1072 -2.20 19.11 35.19
N PHE A 1073 -2.92 20.06 34.58
CA PHE A 1073 -2.45 20.79 33.40
C PHE A 1073 -1.20 21.61 33.72
N ARG A 1074 -1.19 22.36 34.83
CA ARG A 1074 0.01 23.12 35.26
C ARG A 1074 1.22 22.23 35.54
N ALA A 1075 1.02 21.07 36.15
CA ALA A 1075 2.08 20.09 36.36
C ALA A 1075 2.61 19.53 35.03
N ALA A 1076 1.73 19.29 34.05
CA ALA A 1076 2.13 18.87 32.71
C ALA A 1076 2.94 19.95 31.98
N VAL A 1077 2.50 21.21 32.05
CA VAL A 1077 3.26 22.37 31.53
C VAL A 1077 4.66 22.41 32.14
N GLN A 1078 4.78 22.29 33.46
CA GLN A 1078 6.07 22.29 34.14
C GLN A 1078 6.96 21.10 33.76
N ALA A 1079 6.38 19.92 33.57
CA ALA A 1079 7.12 18.71 33.17
C ALA A 1079 7.62 18.78 31.71
N ASN A 1080 7.05 19.67 30.88
CA ASN A 1080 7.36 19.81 29.46
C ASN A 1080 8.06 21.14 29.12
N TRP A 1081 8.68 21.82 30.09
CA TRP A 1081 9.61 22.91 29.79
C TRP A 1081 10.73 22.43 28.89
N ASP A 1082 11.09 23.21 27.87
CA ASP A 1082 12.29 22.93 27.09
C ASP A 1082 13.50 22.96 28.05
N PRO A 1083 14.24 21.85 28.18
CA PRO A 1083 15.31 21.75 29.16
C PRO A 1083 16.52 22.65 28.84
N SER A 1084 16.58 23.21 27.64
CA SER A 1084 17.70 24.02 27.15
C SER A 1084 17.44 25.52 27.24
N PHE A 1085 16.30 25.96 27.79
CA PHE A 1085 15.96 27.37 27.88
C PHE A 1085 15.28 27.79 29.18
N ALA A 1086 15.80 28.86 29.77
CA ALA A 1086 15.14 29.64 30.79
C ALA A 1086 15.78 31.05 30.83
N VAL A 1087 14.96 32.09 30.85
CA VAL A 1087 15.42 33.47 31.07
C VAL A 1087 14.73 34.03 32.31
N GLN A 1088 15.50 34.47 33.30
CA GLN A 1088 14.97 35.09 34.52
C GLN A 1088 15.37 36.56 34.63
N ASN A 1089 14.40 37.47 34.73
CA ASN A 1089 14.62 38.91 34.91
C ASN A 1089 13.47 39.61 35.64
N GLY A 1090 13.72 40.85 36.10
CA GLY A 1090 12.74 41.68 36.82
C GLY A 1090 13.39 42.64 37.82
N ASN A 1091 12.62 43.08 38.83
CA ASN A 1091 13.01 44.10 39.82
C ASN A 1091 13.33 45.49 39.23
N GLY A 1092 12.50 45.94 38.29
CA GLY A 1092 12.63 47.23 37.59
C GLY A 1092 12.68 47.05 36.08
N THR A 1093 13.18 48.05 35.37
CA THR A 1093 13.28 48.00 33.90
C THR A 1093 14.51 47.22 33.46
N PHE A 1094 14.34 46.24 32.56
CA PHE A 1094 15.42 45.39 32.05
C PHE A 1094 15.30 45.15 30.54
N HIS A 1095 16.43 44.73 29.96
CA HIS A 1095 16.53 44.21 28.60
C HIS A 1095 17.68 43.22 28.55
N VAL A 1096 17.40 41.98 28.18
CA VAL A 1096 18.38 40.91 27.99
C VAL A 1096 18.18 40.22 26.64
N SER A 1097 19.22 39.58 26.14
CA SER A 1097 19.13 38.70 25.00
C SER A 1097 19.87 37.39 25.24
N GLN A 1098 19.35 36.29 24.70
CA GLN A 1098 19.91 34.96 24.83
C GLN A 1098 19.59 34.13 23.58
N ASP A 1099 20.57 33.38 23.09
CA ASP A 1099 20.35 32.38 22.06
C ASP A 1099 19.80 31.09 22.70
N TRP A 1100 18.71 30.58 22.15
CA TRP A 1100 18.07 29.34 22.52
C TRP A 1100 18.34 28.30 21.43
N LYS A 1101 18.90 27.16 21.83
CA LYS A 1101 18.89 25.96 21.01
C LYS A 1101 17.78 25.03 21.48
N VAL A 1102 16.79 24.77 20.63
CA VAL A 1102 15.59 23.97 20.98
C VAL A 1102 16.02 22.55 21.37
N GLY A 1103 15.77 22.16 22.62
CA GLY A 1103 16.11 20.85 23.16
C GLY A 1103 14.96 19.85 23.11
N GLY A 1104 13.73 20.35 23.17
CA GLY A 1104 12.51 19.56 23.08
C GLY A 1104 12.24 19.03 21.67
N LYS A 1105 11.15 18.24 21.54
CA LYS A 1105 10.70 17.70 20.25
C LYS A 1105 10.18 18.81 19.35
N GLN A 1106 10.19 18.63 18.03
CA GLN A 1106 9.56 19.57 17.10
C GLN A 1106 8.05 19.73 17.38
N GLY A 1107 7.50 20.91 17.11
CA GLY A 1107 6.06 21.20 17.25
C GLY A 1107 5.79 22.66 17.62
N PHE A 1108 4.57 22.93 18.12
CA PHE A 1108 4.12 24.27 18.51
C PHE A 1108 4.56 24.60 19.94
N TYR A 1109 5.39 25.62 20.06
CA TYR A 1109 5.85 26.15 21.33
C TYR A 1109 5.15 27.45 21.66
N ALA A 1110 4.81 27.62 22.93
CA ALA A 1110 4.43 28.91 23.46
C ALA A 1110 5.27 29.25 24.70
N PRO A 1111 5.52 30.55 24.93
CA PRO A 1111 6.19 30.99 26.12
C PRO A 1111 5.25 30.95 27.34
N VAL A 1112 5.82 30.60 28.49
CA VAL A 1112 5.15 30.44 29.77
C VAL A 1112 5.93 31.24 30.82
N LEU A 1113 5.24 32.07 31.59
CA LEU A 1113 5.85 32.90 32.63
C LEU A 1113 5.67 32.27 34.01
N VAL A 1114 6.75 32.18 34.77
CA VAL A 1114 6.78 31.65 36.13
C VAL A 1114 7.18 32.77 37.09
N THR A 1115 6.31 33.08 38.05
CA THR A 1115 6.56 34.10 39.07
C THR A 1115 7.43 33.57 40.22
N PRO A 1116 8.04 34.45 41.04
CA PRO A 1116 8.78 34.03 42.23
C PRO A 1116 8.00 33.15 43.22
N ASP A 1117 6.67 33.31 43.26
CA ASP A 1117 5.77 32.55 44.13
C ASP A 1117 5.35 31.20 43.52
N GLY A 1118 5.89 30.85 42.34
CA GLY A 1118 5.63 29.60 41.63
C GLY A 1118 4.30 29.57 40.87
N GLU A 1119 3.70 30.73 40.58
CA GLU A 1119 2.55 30.78 39.68
C GLU A 1119 3.03 30.64 38.22
N ILE A 1120 2.30 29.84 37.43
CA ILE A 1120 2.60 29.54 36.04
C ILE A 1120 1.50 30.16 35.19
N PHE A 1121 1.86 31.10 34.33
CA PHE A 1121 0.97 31.74 33.37
C PHE A 1121 1.21 31.22 31.96
N VAL A 1122 0.14 30.75 31.34
CA VAL A 1122 0.11 30.08 30.05
C VAL A 1122 -0.79 30.85 29.07
N PRO A 1123 -0.65 30.60 27.75
CA PRO A 1123 -1.59 31.08 26.75
C PRO A 1123 -3.06 30.80 27.07
N GLY A 1124 -3.92 31.77 26.74
CA GLY A 1124 -5.38 31.66 26.90
C GLY A 1124 -5.85 31.79 28.35
N THR A 1125 -6.93 31.09 28.71
CA THR A 1125 -7.67 31.27 29.97
C THR A 1125 -7.45 30.15 30.99
N ALA A 1126 -6.55 29.19 30.74
CA ALA A 1126 -6.19 28.13 31.70
C ALA A 1126 -5.40 28.61 32.95
N ASN A 1127 -5.27 29.93 33.12
CA ASN A 1127 -4.65 30.56 34.27
C ASN A 1127 -5.55 30.51 35.51
N LYS A 1128 -4.97 30.59 36.72
CA LYS A 1128 -5.69 30.39 37.99
C LYS A 1128 -6.91 31.31 38.16
N ASP A 1129 -6.83 32.55 37.68
CA ASP A 1129 -7.91 33.54 37.75
C ASP A 1129 -8.83 33.54 36.50
N GLY A 1130 -8.57 32.63 35.54
CA GLY A 1130 -9.32 32.51 34.30
C GLY A 1130 -9.04 33.60 33.27
N ARG A 1131 -8.05 34.47 33.48
CA ARG A 1131 -7.72 35.56 32.56
C ARG A 1131 -6.57 35.22 31.63
N VAL A 1132 -6.42 36.04 30.60
CA VAL A 1132 -5.32 35.95 29.62
C VAL A 1132 -4.12 36.72 30.13
N HIS A 1133 -3.05 36.01 30.45
CA HIS A 1133 -1.79 36.59 30.92
C HIS A 1133 -0.70 36.63 29.85
N VAL A 1134 -0.92 36.00 28.70
CA VAL A 1134 0.03 35.95 27.58
C VAL A 1134 -0.69 36.37 26.30
N GLN A 1135 -0.17 37.36 25.59
CA GLN A 1135 -0.76 37.89 24.36
C GLN A 1135 0.30 38.21 23.29
N THR A 1136 -0.12 38.26 22.03
CA THR A 1136 0.69 38.75 20.92
C THR A 1136 0.49 40.27 20.74
N PHE A 1137 1.59 41.01 20.55
CA PHE A 1137 1.59 42.47 20.38
C PHE A 1137 2.22 42.94 19.05
N GLY A 1138 2.64 41.98 18.23
CA GLY A 1138 3.27 42.12 16.92
C GLY A 1138 3.84 40.75 16.51
N GLU A 1139 4.57 40.70 15.40
CA GLU A 1139 5.14 39.45 14.91
C GLU A 1139 6.24 38.92 15.81
N ASN A 1140 6.08 37.66 16.23
CA ASN A 1140 7.01 36.94 17.09
C ASN A 1140 7.26 37.65 18.42
N VAL A 1141 6.30 38.48 18.87
CA VAL A 1141 6.36 39.21 20.14
C VAL A 1141 5.23 38.81 21.06
N PHE A 1142 5.62 38.36 22.25
CA PHE A 1142 4.74 37.93 23.33
C PHE A 1142 4.88 38.86 24.52
N ALA A 1143 3.76 39.27 25.09
CA ALA A 1143 3.72 40.16 26.24
C ALA A 1143 2.98 39.50 27.41
N PHE A 1144 3.41 39.82 28.62
CA PHE A 1144 3.00 39.13 29.84
C PHE A 1144 2.52 40.08 30.93
N GLU A 1145 1.43 39.68 31.59
CA GLU A 1145 1.01 40.20 32.89
C GLU A 1145 1.46 39.20 33.98
N ASP A 1146 2.22 39.66 34.97
CA ASP A 1146 2.81 38.82 36.02
C ASP A 1146 1.97 38.73 37.32
N VAL A 1147 0.90 39.53 37.44
CA VAL A 1147 0.03 39.56 38.63
C VAL A 1147 -1.40 39.14 38.27
N ARG A 1148 -1.96 38.21 39.04
CA ARG A 1148 -3.37 37.84 38.91
C ARG A 1148 -4.31 39.01 39.16
N ALA A 1149 -5.49 38.97 38.53
CA ALA A 1149 -6.51 39.99 38.73
C ALA A 1149 -6.97 40.12 40.19
N ASP A 1150 -7.05 39.02 40.93
CA ASP A 1150 -7.42 39.03 42.35
C ASP A 1150 -6.31 39.54 43.28
N HIS A 1151 -5.11 39.77 42.75
CA HIS A 1151 -3.97 40.38 43.42
C HIS A 1151 -3.66 41.81 42.94
N GLY A 1152 -4.51 42.37 42.07
CA GLY A 1152 -4.42 43.75 41.62
C GLY A 1152 -3.50 43.97 40.43
N GLY A 1153 -3.34 42.96 39.56
CA GLY A 1153 -2.70 43.14 38.25
C GLY A 1153 -3.39 44.24 37.43
N ASP A 1154 -2.58 45.05 36.76
CA ASP A 1154 -3.02 46.21 35.98
C ASP A 1154 -3.17 45.90 34.48
N PHE A 1155 -2.75 44.70 34.03
CA PHE A 1155 -2.98 44.17 32.68
C PHE A 1155 -2.43 45.09 31.60
N ASP A 1156 -1.28 45.69 31.89
CA ASP A 1156 -0.58 46.56 30.97
C ASP A 1156 0.41 45.78 30.07
N TYR A 1157 0.62 44.50 30.42
CA TYR A 1157 1.43 43.47 29.77
C TYR A 1157 2.93 43.80 29.66
N ASN A 1158 3.41 44.82 30.37
CA ASN A 1158 4.80 45.30 30.28
C ASN A 1158 5.78 44.57 31.21
N ASP A 1159 5.26 43.69 32.09
CA ASP A 1159 6.05 43.00 33.11
C ASP A 1159 7.16 42.16 32.46
N MET A 1160 6.82 41.51 31.35
CA MET A 1160 7.79 40.87 30.48
C MET A 1160 7.28 40.87 29.04
N VAL A 1161 8.19 41.14 28.12
CA VAL A 1161 7.95 41.16 26.67
C VAL A 1161 9.09 40.39 26.03
N VAL A 1162 8.73 39.38 25.24
CA VAL A 1162 9.67 38.46 24.60
C VAL A 1162 9.52 38.61 23.10
N LYS A 1163 10.63 38.89 22.40
CA LYS A 1163 10.71 38.84 20.94
C LYS A 1163 11.59 37.68 20.52
N LEU A 1164 11.13 36.92 19.55
CA LEU A 1164 11.91 35.86 18.93
C LEU A 1164 12.41 36.29 17.57
N SER A 1165 13.64 35.93 17.23
CA SER A 1165 14.18 36.06 15.88
C SER A 1165 14.93 34.79 15.47
N VAL A 1166 14.74 34.33 14.24
CA VAL A 1166 15.49 33.16 13.74
C VAL A 1166 16.93 33.56 13.42
N LEU A 1167 17.91 32.69 13.75
CA LEU A 1167 19.35 32.96 13.62
C LEU A 1167 19.99 32.47 12.31
#